data_AF-A0AAN4N1Y6-F1
#
_entry.id   AF-A0AAN4N1Y6-F1
#
_cell.length_a   1.000
_cell.length_b   1.000
_cell.length_c   1.000
_cell.angle_alpha   90.00
_cell.angle_beta   90.00
_cell.angle_gamma   90.00
#
_symmetry.space_group_name_H-M   'P 1'
#
loop_
_entity.id
_entity.type
_entity.pdbx_description
1 polymer ?
#
loop_
_entity_poly.entity_id
_entity_poly.type
_entity_poly.pdbx_seq_one_letter_code
_entity_poly.pdbx_strand_id
1 'polypeptide(L)'
;MEFTIDTGNKEFQDALNLIQYTRQSVFLTGKAGTGKSTFLKYICKNTKKKHIVLAPTGIAAINAGGSTLHSFFKLPFHPLLPDDPNLSLQRGRIHEFFKYTKPHRKLLEQVELVIIDEISMVRADMIDAVDRILRVYSRNLRDPFGGKQVLLVGDVFQLEPVIKGDEREIINRFYPTPYFFSARVFNEIELVSIELQKVYRQSDAVFVSVLDHIRSGAAGAADLQLLNTRYGAQIDASEEDLYITLATRRDTVETINERKLTELPGDPVVFEGEINGDFPESSLPTSKELTLKPGAQIIFIKNDFERRWVNGTIGVVSGIDNDGIIYVITDDGKECDVHRESWRNIRYKYNEEKKEIEEEELGTFTQYPIRLAWAITVHKSQGLTFSRVVIDFTGGVFAGGQAYVALSRCTSLEGIQLKKPISRADIFVRPEIVSFSGRFNNRQAIDKALKQAQADVQYAAAARAFDKGDFETCLEQFFLAIHSRYDIEKPAARRLIRRKLGVVNLLREQKRKLQAQMEAQKKSLQKYAREYLLMGNECITQAHDVRAALANYDKAIELYPEYIDAWIRKGITLFNEKEFFDAENCLNRAVSLRPSEFKALYNRGKLRLQTENIEGALSDLDKATSLKPEHPGAHELFGDALLKVGKETEAAIQWRIAEELRKKKK
;
A
#
# COMPACT_ATOMS: atom_id res chain seq x y z
N MET A 1 -26.54 10.30 10.03
CA MET A 1 -26.69 8.85 10.26
C MET A 1 -25.42 8.18 9.80
N GLU A 2 -24.69 7.56 10.72
CA GLU A 2 -23.62 6.63 10.37
C GLU A 2 -24.23 5.41 9.68
N PHE A 3 -23.75 5.11 8.48
CA PHE A 3 -24.20 3.96 7.70
C PHE A 3 -23.81 2.67 8.44
N THR A 4 -24.81 1.86 8.79
CA THR A 4 -24.63 0.50 9.28
C THR A 4 -24.42 -0.43 8.09
N ILE A 5 -23.35 -1.23 8.12
CA ILE A 5 -23.04 -2.22 7.08
C ILE A 5 -24.23 -3.19 6.94
N ASP A 6 -24.70 -3.40 5.70
CA ASP A 6 -25.67 -4.46 5.42
C ASP A 6 -24.93 -5.81 5.45
N THR A 7 -24.89 -6.42 6.63
CA THR A 7 -24.27 -7.74 6.86
C THR A 7 -25.06 -8.88 6.20
N GLY A 8 -26.31 -8.63 5.78
CA GLY A 8 -27.14 -9.59 5.07
C GLY A 8 -26.97 -9.58 3.54
N ASN A 9 -26.25 -8.59 2.98
CA ASN A 9 -26.03 -8.48 1.54
C ASN A 9 -24.71 -9.16 1.14
N LYS A 10 -24.81 -10.35 0.56
CA LYS A 10 -23.65 -11.19 0.22
C LYS A 10 -22.72 -10.53 -0.81
N GLU A 11 -23.29 -9.92 -1.84
CA GLU A 11 -22.54 -9.23 -2.90
C GLU A 11 -21.77 -8.04 -2.34
N PHE A 12 -22.37 -7.30 -1.40
CA PHE A 12 -21.72 -6.22 -0.68
C PHE A 12 -20.52 -6.73 0.13
N GLN A 13 -20.66 -7.86 0.85
CA GLN A 13 -19.58 -8.46 1.64
C GLN A 13 -18.46 -9.00 0.76
N ASP A 14 -18.79 -9.68 -0.35
CA ASP A 14 -17.78 -10.19 -1.29
C ASP A 14 -16.95 -9.04 -1.89
N ALA A 15 -17.61 -7.95 -2.33
CA ALA A 15 -16.92 -6.77 -2.84
C ALA A 15 -16.05 -6.11 -1.77
N LEU A 16 -16.55 -5.98 -0.54
CA LEU A 16 -15.81 -5.40 0.57
C LEU A 16 -14.54 -6.22 0.88
N ASN A 17 -14.67 -7.55 0.97
CA ASN A 17 -13.56 -8.44 1.24
C ASN A 17 -12.50 -8.40 0.12
N LEU A 18 -12.93 -8.37 -1.14
CA LEU A 18 -12.03 -8.21 -2.29
C LEU A 18 -11.26 -6.89 -2.22
N ILE A 19 -11.92 -5.78 -1.88
CA ILE A 19 -11.27 -4.47 -1.81
C ILE A 19 -10.35 -4.35 -0.59
N GLN A 20 -10.73 -4.90 0.57
CA GLN A 20 -9.93 -4.74 1.78
C GLN A 20 -8.70 -5.66 1.81
N TYR A 21 -8.87 -6.93 1.44
CA TYR A 21 -7.87 -7.96 1.74
C TYR A 21 -7.05 -8.42 0.53
N THR A 22 -7.34 -7.90 -0.67
CA THR A 22 -6.77 -8.43 -1.93
C THR A 22 -6.22 -7.31 -2.81
N ARG A 23 -5.44 -7.63 -3.85
CA ARG A 23 -5.11 -6.68 -4.93
C ARG A 23 -5.94 -6.90 -6.20
N GLN A 24 -6.98 -7.72 -6.12
CA GLN A 24 -7.83 -8.05 -7.25
C GLN A 24 -8.63 -6.83 -7.70
N SER A 25 -8.56 -6.46 -8.97
CA SER A 25 -9.40 -5.38 -9.50
C SER A 25 -10.85 -5.84 -9.61
N VAL A 26 -11.78 -4.97 -9.21
CA VAL A 26 -13.21 -5.27 -9.10
C VAL A 26 -14.00 -4.30 -9.95
N PHE A 27 -14.96 -4.82 -10.71
CA PHE A 27 -16.04 -4.04 -11.28
C PHE A 27 -17.30 -4.22 -10.43
N LEU A 28 -17.72 -3.15 -9.77
CA LEU A 28 -18.94 -3.09 -8.99
C LEU A 28 -20.04 -2.43 -9.81
N THR A 29 -21.09 -3.19 -10.04
CA THR A 29 -22.29 -2.74 -10.72
C THR A 29 -23.55 -3.01 -9.91
N GLY A 30 -24.69 -2.62 -10.44
CA GLY A 30 -25.97 -2.80 -9.78
C GLY A 30 -27.05 -1.95 -10.42
N LYS A 31 -28.30 -2.35 -10.17
CA LYS A 31 -29.49 -1.63 -10.62
C LYS A 31 -29.57 -0.21 -10.07
N ALA A 32 -30.47 0.59 -10.61
CA ALA A 32 -30.80 1.88 -10.00
C ALA A 32 -31.23 1.64 -8.54
N GLY A 33 -30.73 2.45 -7.61
CA GLY A 33 -31.15 2.36 -6.21
C GLY A 33 -30.54 1.23 -5.36
N THR A 34 -29.53 0.50 -5.85
CA THR A 34 -28.89 -0.62 -5.09
C THR A 34 -27.78 -0.21 -4.13
N GLY A 35 -27.57 1.10 -3.91
CA GLY A 35 -26.62 1.60 -2.91
C GLY A 35 -25.16 1.73 -3.35
N LYS A 36 -24.85 1.71 -4.66
CA LYS A 36 -23.47 1.87 -5.19
C LYS A 36 -22.70 3.06 -4.60
N SER A 37 -23.29 4.26 -4.63
CA SER A 37 -22.64 5.48 -4.08
C SER A 37 -22.45 5.40 -2.57
N THR A 38 -23.36 4.72 -1.86
CA THR A 38 -23.24 4.48 -0.42
C THR A 38 -22.08 3.52 -0.11
N PHE A 39 -21.95 2.45 -0.90
CA PHE A 39 -20.81 1.54 -0.82
C PHE A 39 -19.48 2.27 -1.06
N LEU A 40 -19.40 3.11 -2.10
CA LEU A 40 -18.20 3.88 -2.40
C LEU A 40 -17.79 4.79 -1.23
N LYS A 41 -18.74 5.55 -0.67
CA LYS A 41 -18.49 6.40 0.52
C LYS A 41 -18.00 5.58 1.73
N TYR A 42 -18.56 4.39 1.92
CA TYR A 42 -18.13 3.48 2.98
C TYR A 42 -16.68 3.01 2.78
N ILE A 43 -16.31 2.60 1.56
CA ILE A 43 -14.95 2.19 1.23
C ILE A 43 -13.95 3.32 1.48
N CYS A 44 -14.22 4.53 0.99
CA CYS A 44 -13.32 5.67 1.16
C CYS A 44 -13.09 6.00 2.64
N LYS A 45 -14.12 5.86 3.50
CA LYS A 45 -14.02 6.13 4.94
C LYS A 45 -13.27 5.03 5.71
N ASN A 46 -13.36 3.76 5.29
CA ASN A 46 -12.92 2.61 6.10
C ASN A 46 -11.72 1.84 5.54
N THR A 47 -11.32 2.09 4.29
CA THR A 47 -10.18 1.39 3.69
C THR A 47 -8.86 1.85 4.31
N LYS A 48 -7.97 0.90 4.59
CA LYS A 48 -6.60 1.17 5.03
C LYS A 48 -5.65 1.48 3.86
N LYS A 49 -6.10 1.29 2.63
CA LYS A 49 -5.31 1.49 1.43
C LYS A 49 -5.21 2.96 1.09
N LYS A 50 -4.02 3.40 0.69
CA LYS A 50 -3.85 4.73 0.09
C LYS A 50 -4.63 4.77 -1.22
N HIS A 51 -5.71 5.53 -1.26
CA HIS A 51 -6.65 5.52 -2.37
C HIS A 51 -6.83 6.90 -3.00
N ILE A 52 -7.28 6.89 -4.24
CA ILE A 52 -7.76 8.08 -4.96
C ILE A 52 -9.12 7.79 -5.56
N VAL A 53 -9.98 8.80 -5.63
CA VAL A 53 -11.30 8.73 -6.24
C VAL A 53 -11.32 9.59 -7.48
N LEU A 54 -11.69 8.97 -8.60
CA LEU A 54 -11.70 9.56 -9.92
C LEU A 54 -13.06 9.39 -10.58
N ALA A 55 -13.42 10.30 -11.48
CA ALA A 55 -14.62 10.17 -12.30
C ALA A 55 -14.40 10.75 -13.72
N PRO A 56 -15.22 10.38 -14.72
CA PRO A 56 -15.10 10.90 -16.08
C PRO A 56 -15.53 12.36 -16.22
N THR A 57 -16.47 12.84 -15.38
CA THR A 57 -17.04 14.19 -15.47
C THR A 57 -16.82 14.98 -14.19
N GLY A 58 -16.79 16.32 -14.29
CA GLY A 58 -16.58 17.20 -13.13
C GLY A 58 -17.66 17.04 -12.04
N ILE A 59 -18.93 16.95 -12.42
CA ILE A 59 -20.05 16.76 -11.48
C ILE A 59 -19.92 15.41 -10.75
N ALA A 60 -19.61 14.33 -11.48
CA ALA A 60 -19.41 13.01 -10.87
C ALA A 60 -18.19 13.01 -9.93
N ALA A 61 -17.09 13.67 -10.32
CA ALA A 61 -15.90 13.79 -9.49
C ALA A 61 -16.21 14.52 -8.18
N ILE A 62 -16.90 15.66 -8.24
CA ILE A 62 -17.32 16.42 -7.05
C ILE A 62 -18.22 15.58 -6.15
N ASN A 63 -19.22 14.90 -6.72
CA ASN A 63 -20.15 14.06 -5.96
C ASN A 63 -19.47 12.87 -5.27
N ALA A 64 -18.44 12.31 -5.90
CA ALA A 64 -17.64 11.23 -5.34
C ALA A 64 -16.57 11.71 -4.34
N GLY A 65 -16.38 13.02 -4.18
CA GLY A 65 -15.29 13.60 -3.37
C GLY A 65 -13.91 13.41 -4.00
N GLY A 66 -13.86 13.40 -5.33
CA GLY A 66 -12.72 13.03 -6.16
C GLY A 66 -12.27 14.13 -7.12
N SER A 67 -11.41 13.75 -8.07
CA SER A 67 -11.01 14.58 -9.21
C SER A 67 -11.37 13.90 -10.54
N THR A 68 -11.25 14.60 -11.66
CA THR A 68 -11.54 13.97 -12.97
C THR A 68 -10.35 13.13 -13.44
N LEU A 69 -10.62 12.07 -14.22
CA LEU A 69 -9.56 11.28 -14.88
C LEU A 69 -8.61 12.17 -15.70
N HIS A 70 -9.18 13.12 -16.45
CA HIS A 70 -8.44 14.06 -17.28
C HIS A 70 -7.53 14.97 -16.45
N SER A 71 -8.03 15.56 -15.37
CA SER A 71 -7.22 16.48 -14.54
C SER A 71 -6.15 15.74 -13.74
N PHE A 72 -6.48 14.56 -13.18
CA PHE A 72 -5.55 13.79 -12.37
C PHE A 72 -4.40 13.22 -13.20
N PHE A 73 -4.72 12.47 -14.26
CA PHE A 73 -3.71 11.83 -15.10
C PHE A 73 -3.21 12.74 -16.23
N LYS A 74 -3.67 13.99 -16.32
CA LYS A 74 -3.36 14.91 -17.43
C LYS A 74 -3.64 14.27 -18.80
N LEU A 75 -4.75 13.53 -18.91
CA LEU A 75 -5.14 12.88 -20.16
C LEU A 75 -5.66 13.95 -21.13
N PRO A 76 -5.18 13.97 -22.39
CA PRO A 76 -5.80 14.79 -23.42
C PRO A 76 -7.21 14.28 -23.76
N PHE A 77 -8.04 15.14 -24.36
CA PHE A 77 -9.41 14.80 -24.74
C PHE A 77 -9.50 13.97 -26.03
N HIS A 78 -8.44 13.92 -26.83
CA HIS A 78 -8.38 13.09 -28.04
C HIS A 78 -8.12 11.61 -27.68
N PRO A 79 -8.42 10.66 -28.59
CA PRO A 79 -8.11 9.24 -28.38
C PRO A 79 -6.62 8.99 -28.08
N LEU A 80 -6.34 8.07 -27.15
CA LEU A 80 -4.99 7.67 -26.73
C LEU A 80 -4.68 6.24 -27.19
N LEU A 81 -3.97 6.12 -28.30
CA LEU A 81 -3.79 4.82 -28.94
C LEU A 81 -2.67 3.99 -28.29
N PRO A 82 -2.78 2.64 -28.25
CA PRO A 82 -1.74 1.78 -27.69
C PRO A 82 -0.34 1.94 -28.32
N ASP A 83 -0.30 2.31 -29.60
CA ASP A 83 0.91 2.55 -30.39
C ASP A 83 1.31 4.03 -30.46
N ASP A 84 0.64 4.91 -29.69
CA ASP A 84 0.96 6.33 -29.65
C ASP A 84 2.44 6.52 -29.26
N PRO A 85 3.24 7.18 -30.13
CA PRO A 85 4.66 7.41 -29.87
C PRO A 85 4.91 8.20 -28.58
N ASN A 86 3.96 9.00 -28.10
CA ASN A 86 4.03 9.74 -26.84
C ASN A 86 3.86 8.82 -25.62
N LEU A 87 3.18 7.69 -25.77
CA LEU A 87 3.04 6.65 -24.73
C LEU A 87 4.16 5.60 -24.77
N SER A 88 5.17 5.83 -25.61
CA SER A 88 6.34 4.95 -25.75
C SER A 88 7.24 5.00 -24.50
N LEU A 89 7.72 3.81 -24.12
CA LEU A 89 8.75 3.63 -23.09
C LEU A 89 10.14 4.04 -23.59
N GLN A 90 10.33 4.13 -24.91
CA GLN A 90 11.60 4.47 -25.52
C GLN A 90 11.90 5.96 -25.34
N ARG A 91 13.16 6.28 -25.03
CA ARG A 91 13.67 7.65 -24.87
C ARG A 91 12.92 8.50 -23.82
N GLY A 92 12.17 7.87 -22.91
CA GLY A 92 11.44 8.58 -21.87
C GLY A 92 10.29 9.46 -22.37
N ARG A 93 9.78 9.24 -23.59
CA ARG A 93 8.71 10.07 -24.19
C ARG A 93 7.47 10.21 -23.32
N ILE A 94 7.05 9.14 -22.65
CA ILE A 94 5.93 9.19 -21.71
C ILE A 94 6.15 10.19 -20.56
N HIS A 95 7.41 10.36 -20.10
CA HIS A 95 7.76 11.35 -19.09
C HIS A 95 7.73 12.78 -19.65
N GLU A 96 8.11 12.97 -20.91
CA GLU A 96 8.07 14.24 -21.62
C GLU A 96 6.65 14.66 -22.00
N PHE A 97 5.77 13.70 -22.28
CA PHE A 97 4.38 13.96 -22.66
C PHE A 97 3.55 14.41 -21.45
N PHE A 98 3.49 13.61 -20.39
CA PHE A 98 2.65 13.91 -19.23
C PHE A 98 3.26 14.95 -18.27
N LYS A 99 4.59 15.10 -18.27
CA LYS A 99 5.32 16.09 -17.43
C LYS A 99 4.81 16.13 -15.98
N TYR A 100 4.66 14.97 -15.34
CA TYR A 100 4.26 14.93 -13.94
C TYR A 100 5.35 15.51 -13.04
N THR A 101 4.93 16.32 -12.07
CA THR A 101 5.78 16.92 -11.04
C THR A 101 6.30 15.83 -10.09
N LYS A 102 7.40 16.09 -9.37
CA LYS A 102 7.94 15.12 -8.39
C LYS A 102 6.89 14.65 -7.36
N PRO A 103 6.06 15.53 -6.76
CA PRO A 103 5.01 15.10 -5.84
C PRO A 103 3.98 14.18 -6.49
N HIS A 104 3.56 14.48 -7.73
CA HIS A 104 2.58 13.66 -8.44
C HIS A 104 3.15 12.29 -8.83
N ARG A 105 4.43 12.21 -9.20
CA ARG A 105 5.09 10.91 -9.45
C ARG A 105 5.12 10.06 -8.18
N LYS A 106 5.43 10.67 -7.03
CA LYS A 106 5.43 10.00 -5.73
C LYS A 106 4.03 9.52 -5.35
N LEU A 107 3.01 10.33 -5.65
CA LEU A 107 1.60 9.95 -5.48
C LEU A 107 1.25 8.68 -6.27
N LEU A 108 1.56 8.65 -7.57
CA LEU A 108 1.31 7.48 -8.44
C LEU A 108 2.06 6.23 -7.95
N GLU A 109 3.30 6.40 -7.48
CA GLU A 109 4.10 5.32 -6.91
C GLU A 109 3.51 4.77 -5.60
N GLN A 110 2.88 5.62 -4.77
CA GLN A 110 2.42 5.28 -3.43
C GLN A 110 0.94 4.88 -3.34
N VAL A 111 0.11 5.26 -4.32
CA VAL A 111 -1.29 4.84 -4.39
C VAL A 111 -1.37 3.31 -4.33
N GLU A 112 -2.43 2.74 -3.77
CA GLU A 112 -2.65 1.30 -3.70
C GLU A 112 -3.99 0.91 -4.33
N LEU A 113 -4.98 1.80 -4.24
CA LEU A 113 -6.33 1.62 -4.77
C LEU A 113 -6.74 2.83 -5.62
N VAL A 114 -7.12 2.59 -6.88
CA VAL A 114 -7.69 3.60 -7.78
C VAL A 114 -9.18 3.32 -7.92
N ILE A 115 -10.02 4.24 -7.44
CA ILE A 115 -11.47 4.14 -7.55
C ILE A 115 -11.93 5.01 -8.71
N ILE A 116 -12.69 4.45 -9.65
CA ILE A 116 -13.27 5.17 -10.78
C ILE A 116 -14.78 5.02 -10.71
N ASP A 117 -15.48 6.10 -10.37
CA ASP A 117 -16.95 6.16 -10.38
C ASP A 117 -17.47 6.51 -11.78
N GLU A 118 -18.73 6.14 -12.06
CA GLU A 118 -19.38 6.28 -13.37
C GLU A 118 -18.55 5.68 -14.53
N ILE A 119 -17.94 4.51 -14.30
CA ILE A 119 -17.02 3.86 -15.26
C ILE A 119 -17.65 3.59 -16.64
N SER A 120 -18.97 3.47 -16.73
CA SER A 120 -19.68 3.26 -18.00
C SER A 120 -19.45 4.39 -19.01
N MET A 121 -19.13 5.60 -18.55
CA MET A 121 -18.79 6.73 -19.43
C MET A 121 -17.31 6.80 -19.82
N VAL A 122 -16.47 5.88 -19.34
CA VAL A 122 -15.03 5.90 -19.63
C VAL A 122 -14.73 5.01 -20.84
N ARG A 123 -13.91 5.53 -21.75
CA ARG A 123 -13.50 4.81 -22.96
C ARG A 123 -12.40 3.78 -22.68
N ALA A 124 -12.35 2.72 -23.49
CA ALA A 124 -11.32 1.68 -23.42
C ALA A 124 -9.88 2.24 -23.48
N ASP A 125 -9.64 3.20 -24.39
CA ASP A 125 -8.33 3.82 -24.59
C ASP A 125 -7.83 4.56 -23.36
N MET A 126 -8.72 5.18 -22.61
CA MET A 126 -8.38 5.86 -21.36
C MET A 126 -7.94 4.88 -20.28
N ILE A 127 -8.56 3.70 -20.19
CA ILE A 127 -8.17 2.67 -19.22
C ILE A 127 -6.78 2.13 -19.53
N ASP A 128 -6.49 1.83 -20.80
CA ASP A 128 -5.16 1.38 -21.20
C ASP A 128 -4.10 2.48 -21.03
N ALA A 129 -4.45 3.76 -21.25
CA ALA A 129 -3.57 4.87 -20.92
C ALA A 129 -3.27 4.95 -19.42
N VAL A 130 -4.29 4.79 -18.56
CA VAL A 130 -4.13 4.71 -17.10
C VAL A 130 -3.26 3.52 -16.69
N ASP A 131 -3.47 2.33 -17.26
CA ASP A 131 -2.61 1.16 -17.06
C ASP A 131 -1.15 1.47 -17.38
N ARG A 132 -0.90 2.03 -18.56
CA ARG A 132 0.45 2.39 -19.03
C ARG A 132 1.12 3.40 -18.10
N ILE A 133 0.40 4.43 -17.69
CA ILE A 133 0.89 5.43 -16.74
C ILE A 133 1.28 4.75 -15.41
N LEU A 134 0.37 3.96 -14.83
CA LEU A 134 0.62 3.34 -13.53
C LEU A 134 1.78 2.34 -13.58
N ARG A 135 1.92 1.56 -14.65
CA ARG A 135 3.06 0.66 -14.87
C ARG A 135 4.40 1.40 -14.87
N VAL A 136 4.48 2.51 -15.60
CA VAL A 136 5.71 3.31 -15.71
C VAL A 136 6.05 4.00 -14.40
N TYR A 137 5.10 4.72 -13.82
CA TYR A 137 5.35 5.56 -12.65
C TYR A 137 5.45 4.75 -11.34
N SER A 138 4.91 3.53 -11.30
CA SER A 138 5.13 2.57 -10.21
C SER A 138 6.41 1.73 -10.40
N ARG A 139 7.15 1.93 -11.50
CA ARG A 139 8.33 1.12 -11.88
C ARG A 139 8.04 -0.38 -11.94
N ASN A 140 6.81 -0.74 -12.29
CA ASN A 140 6.33 -2.10 -12.39
C ASN A 140 5.67 -2.32 -13.75
N LEU A 141 6.50 -2.56 -14.77
CA LEU A 141 6.03 -2.77 -16.14
C LEU A 141 5.34 -4.12 -16.36
N ARG A 142 5.53 -5.08 -15.44
CA ARG A 142 5.07 -6.46 -15.61
C ARG A 142 3.62 -6.66 -15.17
N ASP A 143 3.22 -6.01 -14.10
CA ASP A 143 1.90 -6.22 -13.54
C ASP A 143 0.90 -5.18 -14.10
N PRO A 144 -0.32 -5.60 -14.46
CA PRO A 144 -1.43 -4.70 -14.78
C PRO A 144 -1.59 -3.59 -13.74
N PHE A 145 -1.86 -2.39 -14.23
CA PHE A 145 -1.93 -1.13 -13.48
C PHE A 145 -0.73 -0.89 -12.57
N GLY A 146 0.46 -1.43 -12.89
CA GLY A 146 1.64 -1.33 -12.03
C GLY A 146 1.51 -2.10 -10.70
N GLY A 147 0.61 -3.08 -10.63
CA GLY A 147 0.29 -3.83 -9.41
C GLY A 147 -0.65 -3.10 -8.45
N LYS A 148 -1.25 -1.98 -8.89
CA LYS A 148 -2.29 -1.25 -8.15
C LYS A 148 -3.64 -1.95 -8.31
N GLN A 149 -4.47 -1.91 -7.27
CA GLN A 149 -5.85 -2.39 -7.35
C GLN A 149 -6.73 -1.31 -7.98
N VAL A 150 -7.63 -1.71 -8.87
CA VAL A 150 -8.62 -0.79 -9.45
C VAL A 150 -10.03 -1.22 -9.04
N LEU A 151 -10.81 -0.27 -8.53
CA LEU A 151 -12.24 -0.43 -8.26
C LEU A 151 -13.02 0.41 -9.27
N LEU A 152 -13.72 -0.26 -10.16
CA LEU A 152 -14.55 0.34 -11.19
C LEU A 152 -15.99 0.31 -10.71
N VAL A 153 -16.63 1.47 -10.55
CA VAL A 153 -18.02 1.57 -10.09
C VAL A 153 -18.86 2.19 -11.17
N GLY A 154 -19.99 1.54 -11.50
CA GLY A 154 -20.93 2.10 -12.46
C GLY A 154 -21.94 1.07 -12.98
N ASP A 155 -22.78 1.50 -13.90
CA ASP A 155 -23.83 0.67 -14.48
C ASP A 155 -23.67 0.64 -16.00
N VAL A 156 -23.25 -0.51 -16.54
CA VAL A 156 -22.96 -0.68 -17.98
C VAL A 156 -24.21 -0.60 -18.85
N PHE A 157 -25.40 -0.78 -18.27
CA PHE A 157 -26.67 -0.66 -18.97
C PHE A 157 -27.16 0.79 -19.08
N GLN A 158 -26.43 1.74 -18.49
CA GLN A 158 -26.68 3.16 -18.68
C GLN A 158 -26.03 3.64 -19.99
N LEU A 159 -25.71 4.93 -20.07
CA LEU A 159 -25.22 5.56 -21.29
C LEU A 159 -23.81 5.11 -21.63
N GLU A 160 -23.60 4.88 -22.93
CA GLU A 160 -22.29 4.62 -23.51
C GLU A 160 -21.37 5.86 -23.41
N PRO A 161 -20.03 5.68 -23.45
CA PRO A 161 -19.12 6.81 -23.53
C PRO A 161 -19.41 7.64 -24.77
N VAL A 162 -19.43 8.97 -24.62
CA VAL A 162 -19.69 9.90 -25.73
C VAL A 162 -18.46 9.98 -26.61
N ILE A 163 -18.61 9.58 -27.88
CA ILE A 163 -17.51 9.54 -28.87
C ILE A 163 -17.99 10.18 -30.17
N LYS A 164 -17.17 11.08 -30.72
CA LYS A 164 -17.46 11.71 -32.00
C LYS A 164 -17.23 10.75 -33.16
N GLY A 165 -17.86 10.98 -34.32
CA GLY A 165 -17.81 10.05 -35.45
C GLY A 165 -16.37 9.74 -35.92
N ASP A 166 -15.54 10.77 -36.02
CA ASP A 166 -14.11 10.71 -36.35
C ASP A 166 -13.29 9.94 -35.30
N GLU A 167 -13.51 10.20 -34.02
CA GLU A 167 -12.85 9.48 -32.92
C GLU A 167 -13.21 7.98 -32.92
N ARG A 168 -14.46 7.65 -33.28
CA ARG A 168 -14.97 6.27 -33.31
C ARG A 168 -14.24 5.42 -34.32
N GLU A 169 -13.98 5.94 -35.52
CA GLU A 169 -13.21 5.23 -36.55
C GLU A 169 -11.79 4.92 -36.09
N ILE A 170 -11.17 5.82 -35.34
CA ILE A 170 -9.82 5.64 -34.83
C ILE A 170 -9.79 4.58 -33.72
N ILE A 171 -10.70 4.67 -32.75
CA ILE A 171 -10.79 3.73 -31.62
C ILE A 171 -11.08 2.30 -32.11
N ASN A 172 -12.00 2.15 -33.08
CA ASN A 172 -12.41 0.85 -33.60
C ASN A 172 -11.28 0.07 -34.32
N ARG A 173 -10.17 0.73 -34.69
CA ARG A 173 -8.99 0.04 -35.25
C ARG A 173 -8.21 -0.75 -34.18
N PHE A 174 -8.30 -0.32 -32.92
CA PHE A 174 -7.49 -0.87 -31.82
C PHE A 174 -8.31 -1.64 -30.79
N TYR A 175 -9.59 -1.30 -30.68
CA TYR A 175 -10.52 -1.84 -29.70
C TYR A 175 -11.78 -2.35 -30.40
N PRO A 176 -12.32 -3.52 -30.02
CA PRO A 176 -13.57 -4.03 -30.58
C PRO A 176 -14.75 -3.09 -30.33
N THR A 177 -14.77 -2.45 -29.16
CA THR A 177 -15.79 -1.48 -28.77
C THR A 177 -15.16 -0.36 -27.94
N PRO A 178 -15.83 0.79 -27.81
CA PRO A 178 -15.32 1.86 -26.96
C PRO A 178 -15.49 1.63 -25.45
N TYR A 179 -16.23 0.61 -25.02
CA TYR A 179 -16.53 0.40 -23.60
C TYR A 179 -15.25 0.11 -22.80
N PHE A 180 -15.18 0.60 -21.56
CA PHE A 180 -14.03 0.38 -20.68
C PHE A 180 -13.58 -1.09 -20.60
N PHE A 181 -14.52 -2.05 -20.60
CA PHE A 181 -14.24 -3.48 -20.51
C PHE A 181 -13.59 -4.08 -21.77
N SER A 182 -13.48 -3.31 -22.86
CA SER A 182 -12.72 -3.67 -24.06
C SER A 182 -11.25 -3.23 -24.01
N ALA A 183 -10.81 -2.58 -22.93
CA ALA A 183 -9.41 -2.22 -22.72
C ALA A 183 -8.52 -3.48 -22.71
N ARG A 184 -7.35 -3.40 -23.34
CA ARG A 184 -6.47 -4.57 -23.55
C ARG A 184 -5.90 -5.09 -22.24
N VAL A 185 -5.73 -4.22 -21.24
CA VAL A 185 -5.29 -4.62 -19.89
C VAL A 185 -6.15 -5.74 -19.30
N PHE A 186 -7.47 -5.78 -19.60
CA PHE A 186 -8.37 -6.83 -19.10
C PHE A 186 -8.21 -8.18 -19.80
N ASN A 187 -7.34 -8.29 -20.80
CA ASN A 187 -6.88 -9.58 -21.31
C ASN A 187 -5.74 -10.18 -20.46
N GLU A 188 -5.04 -9.33 -19.69
CA GLU A 188 -3.95 -9.74 -18.78
C GLU A 188 -4.44 -10.00 -17.35
N ILE A 189 -5.54 -9.37 -16.94
CA ILE A 189 -6.15 -9.52 -15.61
C ILE A 189 -7.63 -9.88 -15.68
N GLU A 190 -8.04 -10.85 -14.86
CA GLU A 190 -9.44 -11.23 -14.69
C GLU A 190 -10.20 -10.13 -13.92
N LEU A 191 -11.07 -9.37 -14.59
CA LEU A 191 -11.89 -8.35 -13.93
C LEU A 191 -13.08 -9.01 -13.20
N VAL A 192 -13.00 -9.13 -11.87
CA VAL A 192 -14.08 -9.72 -11.07
C VAL A 192 -15.25 -8.75 -11.03
N SER A 193 -16.40 -9.19 -11.55
CA SER A 193 -17.59 -8.33 -11.69
C SER A 193 -18.66 -8.73 -10.67
N ILE A 194 -19.06 -7.79 -9.81
CA ILE A 194 -20.07 -7.98 -8.77
C ILE A 194 -21.24 -7.04 -9.04
N GLU A 195 -22.43 -7.61 -9.19
CA GLU A 195 -23.69 -6.88 -9.34
C GLU A 195 -24.46 -6.89 -8.02
N LEU A 196 -24.65 -5.70 -7.42
CA LEU A 196 -25.53 -5.51 -6.28
C LEU A 196 -27.00 -5.68 -6.72
N GLN A 197 -27.69 -6.64 -6.12
CA GLN A 197 -29.06 -7.01 -6.50
C GLN A 197 -30.14 -6.37 -5.62
N LYS A 198 -29.84 -6.12 -4.34
CA LYS A 198 -30.80 -5.56 -3.38
C LYS A 198 -31.06 -4.07 -3.67
N VAL A 199 -32.32 -3.73 -3.97
CA VAL A 199 -32.78 -2.37 -4.24
C VAL A 199 -33.27 -1.73 -2.94
N TYR A 200 -32.84 -0.50 -2.66
CA TYR A 200 -33.22 0.25 -1.44
C TYR A 200 -34.08 1.49 -1.75
N ARG A 201 -34.06 2.01 -2.99
CA ARG A 201 -34.58 3.34 -3.33
C ARG A 201 -36.06 3.38 -3.71
N GLN A 202 -36.58 2.35 -4.39
CA GLN A 202 -37.93 2.37 -4.95
C GLN A 202 -38.90 1.55 -4.09
N SER A 203 -40.08 2.13 -3.83
CA SER A 203 -41.20 1.48 -3.11
C SER A 203 -42.09 0.64 -4.03
N ASP A 204 -42.16 0.99 -5.32
CA ASP A 204 -43.01 0.31 -6.31
C ASP A 204 -42.29 -0.87 -6.99
N ALA A 205 -42.62 -2.09 -6.54
CA ALA A 205 -42.05 -3.32 -7.07
C ALA A 205 -42.39 -3.56 -8.55
N VAL A 206 -43.56 -3.09 -9.03
CA VAL A 206 -43.98 -3.26 -10.43
C VAL A 206 -43.12 -2.37 -11.31
N PHE A 207 -42.97 -1.09 -10.96
CA PHE A 207 -42.14 -0.17 -11.74
C PHE A 207 -40.66 -0.59 -11.77
N VAL A 208 -40.13 -1.11 -10.65
CA VAL A 208 -38.77 -1.69 -10.60
C VAL A 208 -38.63 -2.85 -11.59
N SER A 209 -39.63 -3.74 -11.66
CA SER A 209 -39.60 -4.87 -12.61
C SER A 209 -39.58 -4.41 -14.07
N VAL A 210 -40.36 -3.37 -14.41
CA VAL A 210 -40.33 -2.76 -15.75
C VAL A 210 -38.95 -2.17 -16.03
N LEU A 211 -38.38 -1.40 -15.11
CA LEU A 211 -37.03 -0.84 -15.27
C LEU A 211 -35.97 -1.93 -15.48
N ASP A 212 -36.10 -3.07 -14.81
CA ASP A 212 -35.21 -4.23 -14.99
C ASP A 212 -35.38 -4.92 -16.35
N HIS A 213 -36.61 -5.02 -16.85
CA HIS A 213 -36.88 -5.51 -18.20
C HIS A 213 -36.32 -4.56 -19.26
N ILE A 214 -36.42 -3.24 -19.07
CA ILE A 214 -35.82 -2.24 -19.97
C ILE A 214 -34.29 -2.33 -19.91
N ARG A 215 -33.72 -2.39 -18.70
CA ARG A 215 -32.27 -2.53 -18.45
C ARG A 215 -31.70 -3.73 -19.20
N SER A 216 -32.40 -4.87 -19.20
CA SER A 216 -31.95 -6.11 -19.86
C SER A 216 -32.35 -6.20 -21.34
N GLY A 217 -33.12 -5.25 -21.86
CA GLY A 217 -33.67 -5.31 -23.22
C GLY A 217 -34.78 -6.37 -23.39
N ALA A 218 -35.31 -6.90 -22.29
CA ALA A 218 -36.36 -7.91 -22.25
C ALA A 218 -37.79 -7.32 -22.17
N ALA A 219 -37.94 -6.00 -22.22
CA ALA A 219 -39.22 -5.32 -22.13
C ALA A 219 -40.23 -5.85 -23.17
N GLY A 220 -41.33 -6.41 -22.66
CA GLY A 220 -42.41 -6.99 -23.45
C GLY A 220 -43.49 -5.99 -23.83
N ALA A 221 -44.51 -6.47 -24.54
CA ALA A 221 -45.67 -5.66 -24.91
C ALA A 221 -46.42 -5.12 -23.69
N ALA A 222 -46.51 -5.91 -22.61
CA ALA A 222 -47.16 -5.50 -21.36
C ALA A 222 -46.40 -4.35 -20.68
N ASP A 223 -45.07 -4.41 -20.62
CA ASP A 223 -44.23 -3.33 -20.06
C ASP A 223 -44.41 -2.03 -20.85
N LEU A 224 -44.39 -2.13 -22.20
CA LEU A 224 -44.59 -1.00 -23.09
C LEU A 224 -46.00 -0.41 -22.98
N GLN A 225 -47.03 -1.24 -22.89
CA GLN A 225 -48.41 -0.79 -22.67
C GLN A 225 -48.51 -0.04 -21.35
N LEU A 226 -47.94 -0.59 -20.27
CA LEU A 226 -47.90 0.05 -18.97
C LEU A 226 -47.18 1.40 -19.01
N LEU A 227 -46.00 1.50 -19.62
CA LEU A 227 -45.30 2.78 -19.80
C LEU A 227 -46.12 3.77 -20.64
N ASN A 228 -46.74 3.30 -21.71
CA ASN A 228 -47.50 4.16 -22.64
C ASN A 228 -48.85 4.61 -22.06
N THR A 229 -49.33 4.05 -20.95
CA THR A 229 -50.40 4.70 -20.16
C THR A 229 -50.03 6.12 -19.72
N ARG A 230 -48.73 6.41 -19.63
CA ARG A 230 -48.19 7.73 -19.28
C ARG A 230 -48.01 8.66 -20.48
N TYR A 231 -48.32 8.22 -21.69
CA TYR A 231 -48.29 9.07 -22.89
C TYR A 231 -49.45 10.06 -22.88
N GLY A 232 -49.14 11.35 -22.95
CA GLY A 232 -50.15 12.40 -22.90
C GLY A 232 -50.96 12.43 -21.60
N ALA A 233 -50.60 11.61 -20.61
CA ALA A 233 -51.18 11.65 -19.28
C ALA A 233 -51.01 13.07 -18.76
N GLN A 234 -52.11 13.66 -18.30
CA GLN A 234 -52.00 14.87 -17.51
C GLN A 234 -51.39 14.44 -16.18
N ILE A 235 -50.17 14.89 -15.94
CA ILE A 235 -49.76 15.10 -14.55
C ILE A 235 -50.79 16.13 -14.06
N ASP A 236 -51.58 15.79 -13.04
CA ASP A 236 -52.48 16.76 -12.39
C ASP A 236 -51.58 17.92 -11.97
N ALA A 237 -51.54 18.93 -12.82
CA ALA A 237 -50.76 20.12 -12.63
C ALA A 237 -51.68 21.02 -11.83
N SER A 238 -51.61 20.92 -10.50
CA SER A 238 -51.71 22.17 -9.77
C SER A 238 -50.59 23.07 -10.31
N GLU A 239 -50.84 24.37 -10.46
CA GLU A 239 -49.79 25.34 -10.82
C GLU A 239 -48.59 25.31 -9.85
N GLU A 240 -48.71 24.58 -8.74
CA GLU A 240 -47.75 24.37 -7.66
C GLU A 240 -46.80 23.17 -7.87
N ASP A 241 -47.09 22.24 -8.79
CA ASP A 241 -46.30 21.01 -8.93
C ASP A 241 -45.11 21.16 -9.91
N LEU A 242 -43.91 21.29 -9.33
CA LEU A 242 -42.63 21.35 -10.03
C LEU A 242 -42.33 20.05 -10.82
N TYR A 243 -42.14 20.16 -12.14
CA TYR A 243 -41.75 19.03 -13.00
C TYR A 243 -40.56 19.37 -13.90
N ILE A 244 -39.68 18.40 -14.16
CA ILE A 244 -38.51 18.57 -15.03
C ILE A 244 -38.67 17.81 -16.34
N THR A 245 -38.24 18.41 -17.46
CA THR A 245 -38.22 17.75 -18.76
C THR A 245 -36.86 17.10 -19.04
N LEU A 246 -36.83 15.80 -19.30
CA LEU A 246 -35.65 15.08 -19.77
C LEU A 246 -35.71 14.93 -21.29
N ALA A 247 -34.80 15.62 -21.98
CA ALA A 247 -34.71 15.54 -23.44
C ALA A 247 -33.42 14.85 -23.90
N THR A 248 -33.45 14.25 -25.09
CA THR A 248 -32.29 13.51 -25.62
C THR A 248 -31.21 14.40 -26.20
N ARG A 249 -31.56 15.61 -26.66
CA ARG A 249 -30.65 16.54 -27.35
C ARG A 249 -30.48 17.85 -26.59
N ARG A 250 -29.31 18.46 -26.73
CA ARG A 250 -28.93 19.70 -26.01
C ARG A 250 -29.65 20.94 -26.53
N ASP A 251 -29.81 21.04 -27.85
CA ASP A 251 -30.56 22.11 -28.52
C ASP A 251 -32.00 22.21 -28.02
N THR A 252 -32.66 21.07 -27.83
CA THR A 252 -34.02 20.96 -27.29
C THR A 252 -34.08 21.48 -25.86
N VAL A 253 -33.09 21.12 -25.03
CA VAL A 253 -33.00 21.57 -23.63
C VAL A 253 -32.79 23.07 -23.53
N GLU A 254 -31.84 23.62 -24.29
CA GLU A 254 -31.56 25.06 -24.34
C GLU A 254 -32.81 25.82 -24.79
N THR A 255 -33.46 25.38 -25.87
CA THR A 255 -34.68 25.98 -26.38
C THR A 255 -35.82 25.97 -25.35
N ILE A 256 -36.02 24.86 -24.61
CA ILE A 256 -37.07 24.78 -23.58
C ILE A 256 -36.77 25.73 -22.42
N ASN A 257 -35.53 25.74 -21.93
CA ASN A 257 -35.12 26.57 -20.79
C ASN A 257 -35.18 28.07 -21.14
N GLU A 258 -34.66 28.46 -22.31
CA GLU A 258 -34.71 29.85 -22.78
C GLU A 258 -36.16 30.29 -22.97
N ARG A 259 -36.98 29.51 -23.69
CA ARG A 259 -38.39 29.84 -23.88
C ARG A 259 -39.11 30.01 -22.55
N LYS A 260 -38.92 29.08 -21.60
CA LYS A 260 -39.56 29.15 -20.28
C LYS A 260 -39.09 30.34 -19.45
N LEU A 261 -37.81 30.69 -19.52
CA LEU A 261 -37.28 31.88 -18.86
C LEU A 261 -37.82 33.18 -19.50
N THR A 262 -37.96 33.22 -20.83
CA THR A 262 -38.53 34.38 -21.54
C THR A 262 -40.02 34.55 -21.28
N GLU A 263 -40.78 33.44 -21.18
CA GLU A 263 -42.21 33.43 -20.86
C GLU A 263 -42.51 34.01 -19.46
N LEU A 264 -41.55 33.97 -18.53
CA LEU A 264 -41.73 34.52 -17.20
C LEU A 264 -41.79 36.06 -17.21
N PRO A 265 -42.74 36.66 -16.47
CA PRO A 265 -42.81 38.10 -16.29
C PRO A 265 -41.59 38.60 -15.49
N GLY A 266 -41.26 39.88 -15.67
CA GLY A 266 -40.15 40.53 -14.98
C GLY A 266 -38.83 40.52 -15.75
N ASP A 267 -37.92 41.39 -15.30
CA ASP A 267 -36.61 41.59 -15.90
C ASP A 267 -35.61 40.52 -15.41
N PRO A 268 -34.73 40.02 -16.30
CA PRO A 268 -33.71 39.05 -15.91
C PRO A 268 -32.62 39.69 -15.05
N VAL A 269 -32.22 38.99 -13.99
CA VAL A 269 -31.05 39.30 -13.18
C VAL A 269 -29.92 38.37 -13.58
N VAL A 270 -28.73 38.91 -13.83
CA VAL A 270 -27.54 38.14 -14.19
C VAL A 270 -26.59 38.11 -13.00
N PHE A 271 -26.23 36.90 -12.56
CA PHE A 271 -25.24 36.68 -11.51
C PHE A 271 -23.93 36.21 -12.11
N GLU A 272 -22.87 37.00 -11.95
CA GLU A 272 -21.53 36.64 -12.40
C GLU A 272 -20.81 35.79 -11.34
N GLY A 273 -20.33 34.62 -11.75
CA GLY A 273 -19.61 33.68 -10.89
C GLY A 273 -18.14 34.04 -10.77
N GLU A 274 -17.60 33.92 -9.55
CA GLU A 274 -16.23 34.28 -9.24
C GLU A 274 -15.32 33.06 -9.34
N ILE A 275 -14.20 33.19 -10.06
CA ILE A 275 -13.17 32.15 -10.14
C ILE A 275 -11.92 32.70 -9.44
N ASN A 276 -11.52 32.07 -8.34
CA ASN A 276 -10.28 32.36 -7.63
C ASN A 276 -9.30 31.19 -7.83
N GLY A 277 -8.08 31.47 -8.30
CA GLY A 277 -7.10 30.41 -8.60
C GLY A 277 -7.37 29.67 -9.91
N ASP A 278 -6.98 28.39 -9.98
CA ASP A 278 -7.07 27.58 -11.21
C ASP A 278 -8.36 26.74 -11.26
N PHE A 279 -9.37 27.22 -11.98
CA PHE A 279 -10.63 26.51 -12.23
C PHE A 279 -11.05 26.61 -13.72
N PRO A 280 -10.92 25.53 -14.53
CA PRO A 280 -11.25 25.57 -15.96
C PRO A 280 -12.74 25.83 -16.24
N GLU A 281 -13.05 26.73 -17.19
CA GLU A 281 -14.43 27.09 -17.55
C GLU A 281 -15.28 25.90 -18.03
N SER A 282 -14.66 24.94 -18.72
CA SER A 282 -15.32 23.70 -19.17
C SER A 282 -15.75 22.77 -18.04
N SER A 283 -15.18 22.96 -16.85
CA SER A 283 -15.44 22.15 -15.66
C SER A 283 -16.40 22.83 -14.68
N LEU A 284 -16.92 24.03 -15.02
CA LEU A 284 -17.81 24.77 -14.14
C LEU A 284 -19.11 23.98 -13.86
N PRO A 285 -19.45 23.81 -12.57
CA PRO A 285 -20.62 23.05 -12.16
C PRO A 285 -21.94 23.79 -12.47
N THR A 286 -21.91 25.12 -12.60
CA THR A 286 -22.99 25.97 -13.13
C THR A 286 -22.47 26.97 -14.16
N SER A 287 -23.34 27.75 -14.81
CA SER A 287 -22.96 28.80 -15.74
C SER A 287 -22.19 29.90 -15.03
N LYS A 288 -21.14 30.43 -15.67
CA LYS A 288 -20.40 31.59 -15.17
C LYS A 288 -21.31 32.81 -15.07
N GLU A 289 -22.07 33.07 -16.14
CA GLU A 289 -23.15 34.04 -16.15
C GLU A 289 -24.48 33.30 -15.95
N LEU A 290 -25.04 33.41 -14.75
CA LEU A 290 -26.29 32.76 -14.39
C LEU A 290 -27.44 33.75 -14.49
N THR A 291 -28.26 33.63 -15.53
CA THR A 291 -29.44 34.48 -15.73
C THR A 291 -30.69 33.86 -15.09
N LEU A 292 -31.38 34.62 -14.24
CA LEU A 292 -32.57 34.18 -13.51
C LEU A 292 -33.66 35.26 -13.49
N LYS A 293 -34.89 34.83 -13.23
CA LYS A 293 -36.06 35.70 -12.95
C LYS A 293 -36.82 35.14 -11.74
N PRO A 294 -37.55 35.96 -10.98
CA PRO A 294 -38.60 35.44 -10.10
C PRO A 294 -39.56 34.54 -10.89
N GLY A 295 -39.90 33.38 -10.32
CA GLY A 295 -40.62 32.30 -11.00
C GLY A 295 -39.72 31.31 -11.77
N ALA A 296 -38.40 31.54 -11.84
CA ALA A 296 -37.51 30.62 -12.55
C ALA A 296 -37.40 29.27 -11.85
N GLN A 297 -37.64 28.19 -12.60
CA GLN A 297 -37.42 26.85 -12.10
C GLN A 297 -35.94 26.49 -12.20
N ILE A 298 -35.37 26.10 -11.07
CA ILE A 298 -33.98 25.75 -10.95
C ILE A 298 -33.81 24.35 -10.35
N ILE A 299 -32.62 23.79 -10.53
CA ILE A 299 -32.16 22.57 -9.89
C ILE A 299 -30.94 22.89 -9.05
N PHE A 300 -30.95 22.43 -7.80
CA PHE A 300 -29.80 22.51 -6.93
C PHE A 300 -28.75 21.51 -7.37
N ILE A 301 -27.51 21.97 -7.56
CA ILE A 301 -26.38 21.15 -8.03
C ILE A 301 -25.37 20.81 -6.92
N LYS A 302 -25.67 21.22 -5.69
CA LYS A 302 -24.86 20.95 -4.48
C LYS A 302 -25.81 20.64 -3.32
N ASN A 303 -25.40 19.73 -2.44
CA ASN A 303 -26.16 19.45 -1.22
C ASN A 303 -26.04 20.61 -0.24
N ASP A 304 -27.14 20.99 0.40
CA ASP A 304 -27.14 21.96 1.48
C ASP A 304 -26.52 21.39 2.76
N PHE A 305 -25.83 22.24 3.52
CA PHE A 305 -25.22 21.83 4.81
C PHE A 305 -26.30 21.49 5.84
N GLU A 306 -27.35 22.30 5.93
CA GLU A 306 -28.49 22.09 6.81
C GLU A 306 -29.49 21.05 6.27
N ARG A 307 -29.18 20.49 5.09
CA ARG A 307 -30.00 19.48 4.38
C ARG A 307 -31.39 19.97 4.07
N ARG A 308 -31.57 21.28 3.86
CA ARG A 308 -32.82 21.86 3.35
C ARG A 308 -33.10 21.37 1.94
N TRP A 309 -32.05 21.14 1.14
CA TRP A 309 -32.10 20.46 -0.16
C TRP A 309 -30.90 19.52 -0.37
N VAL A 310 -31.05 18.63 -1.35
CA VAL A 310 -29.98 17.76 -1.87
C VAL A 310 -29.71 18.05 -3.35
N ASN A 311 -28.55 17.66 -3.87
CA ASN A 311 -28.21 17.75 -5.29
C ASN A 311 -29.28 17.00 -6.12
N GLY A 312 -29.93 17.72 -7.02
CA GLY A 312 -31.07 17.25 -7.81
C GLY A 312 -32.43 17.80 -7.37
N THR A 313 -32.51 18.46 -6.20
CA THR A 313 -33.75 19.10 -5.72
C THR A 313 -34.16 20.21 -6.68
N ILE A 314 -35.44 20.27 -7.01
CA ILE A 314 -36.00 21.31 -7.89
C ILE A 314 -36.63 22.38 -6.99
N GLY A 315 -36.55 23.63 -7.41
CA GLY A 315 -37.23 24.73 -6.76
C GLY A 315 -37.60 25.84 -7.72
N VAL A 316 -38.46 26.75 -7.27
CA VAL A 316 -38.83 27.98 -7.98
C VAL A 316 -38.21 29.15 -7.24
N VAL A 317 -37.55 30.05 -7.96
CA VAL A 317 -37.08 31.33 -7.40
C VAL A 317 -38.30 32.16 -6.98
N SER A 318 -38.54 32.37 -5.68
CA SER A 318 -39.63 33.21 -5.17
C SER A 318 -39.28 34.70 -5.29
N GLY A 319 -38.02 35.05 -5.09
CA GLY A 319 -37.56 36.43 -5.15
C GLY A 319 -36.05 36.54 -5.15
N ILE A 320 -35.56 37.71 -5.55
CA ILE A 320 -34.14 38.09 -5.51
C ILE A 320 -34.07 39.42 -4.78
N ASP A 321 -33.31 39.47 -3.70
CA ASP A 321 -33.08 40.69 -2.93
C ASP A 321 -32.09 41.63 -3.65
N ASN A 322 -32.13 42.92 -3.31
CA ASN A 322 -31.14 43.93 -3.67
C ASN A 322 -29.73 43.55 -3.19
N ASP A 323 -29.62 42.79 -2.09
CA ASP A 323 -28.36 42.23 -1.59
C ASP A 323 -27.90 40.98 -2.39
N GLY A 324 -28.67 40.57 -3.41
CA GLY A 324 -28.35 39.45 -4.30
C GLY A 324 -28.70 38.08 -3.74
N ILE A 325 -29.36 37.96 -2.59
CA ILE A 325 -29.82 36.67 -2.05
C ILE A 325 -30.98 36.16 -2.91
N ILE A 326 -30.91 34.89 -3.30
CA ILE A 326 -31.94 34.23 -4.10
C ILE A 326 -32.81 33.40 -3.15
N TYR A 327 -34.09 33.72 -3.05
CA TYR A 327 -35.05 32.92 -2.32
C TYR A 327 -35.67 31.89 -3.27
N VAL A 328 -35.67 30.62 -2.86
CA VAL A 328 -36.18 29.50 -3.64
C VAL A 328 -37.17 28.71 -2.79
N ILE A 329 -38.35 28.44 -3.32
CA ILE A 329 -39.30 27.49 -2.75
C ILE A 329 -39.05 26.14 -3.41
N THR A 330 -38.65 25.15 -2.62
CA THR A 330 -38.42 23.76 -3.08
C THR A 330 -39.72 23.04 -3.40
N ASP A 331 -39.63 21.89 -4.06
CA ASP A 331 -40.76 21.01 -4.40
C ASP A 331 -41.52 20.45 -3.19
N ASP A 332 -40.91 20.43 -2.01
CA ASP A 332 -41.57 20.10 -0.74
C ASP A 332 -42.15 21.33 -0.01
N GLY A 333 -42.20 22.49 -0.68
CA GLY A 333 -42.83 23.72 -0.18
C GLY A 333 -41.99 24.49 0.84
N LYS A 334 -40.71 24.13 1.02
CA LYS A 334 -39.82 24.85 1.94
C LYS A 334 -39.21 26.06 1.26
N GLU A 335 -39.33 27.20 1.90
CA GLU A 335 -38.60 28.40 1.49
C GLU A 335 -37.15 28.32 1.97
N CYS A 336 -36.24 28.54 1.03
CA CYS A 336 -34.81 28.40 1.21
C CYS A 336 -34.13 29.65 0.65
N ASP A 337 -33.34 30.32 1.47
CA ASP A 337 -32.38 31.32 1.02
C ASP A 337 -31.12 30.62 0.48
N VAL A 338 -30.81 30.92 -0.78
CA VAL A 338 -29.71 30.31 -1.52
C VAL A 338 -28.55 31.29 -1.54
N HIS A 339 -27.49 30.87 -0.88
CA HIS A 339 -26.24 31.60 -0.85
C HIS A 339 -25.29 31.11 -1.95
N ARG A 340 -24.33 31.97 -2.29
CA ARG A 340 -23.22 31.55 -3.14
C ARG A 340 -22.44 30.43 -2.44
N GLU A 341 -22.16 29.39 -3.17
CA GLU A 341 -21.40 28.25 -2.70
C GLU A 341 -20.10 28.16 -3.47
N SER A 342 -19.04 27.72 -2.78
CA SER A 342 -17.75 27.50 -3.40
C SER A 342 -17.57 26.03 -3.75
N TRP A 343 -17.22 25.74 -5.00
CA TRP A 343 -16.69 24.45 -5.41
C TRP A 343 -15.18 24.53 -5.44
N ARG A 344 -14.56 23.51 -4.87
CA ARG A 344 -13.11 23.41 -4.77
C ARG A 344 -12.59 22.53 -5.91
N ASN A 345 -11.62 23.04 -6.65
CA ASN A 345 -10.81 22.23 -7.54
C ASN A 345 -9.66 21.64 -6.73
N ILE A 346 -9.77 20.37 -6.36
CA ILE A 346 -8.81 19.69 -5.48
C ILE A 346 -7.79 18.93 -6.31
N ARG A 347 -6.51 19.14 -6.02
CA ARG A 347 -5.37 18.37 -6.50
C ARG A 347 -4.80 17.56 -5.34
N TYR A 348 -4.52 16.30 -5.59
CA TYR A 348 -3.88 15.45 -4.59
C TYR A 348 -2.37 15.63 -4.60
N LYS A 349 -1.79 15.74 -3.41
CA LYS A 349 -0.34 15.83 -3.18
C LYS A 349 0.09 14.80 -2.15
N TYR A 350 1.21 14.13 -2.38
CA TYR A 350 1.73 13.17 -1.41
C TYR A 350 2.55 13.88 -0.32
N ASN A 351 2.17 13.71 0.96
CA ASN A 351 2.94 14.20 2.09
C ASN A 351 4.06 13.20 2.45
N GLU A 352 5.31 13.68 2.38
CA GLU A 352 6.48 12.82 2.59
C GLU A 352 6.70 12.42 4.06
N GLU A 353 6.27 13.24 5.02
CA GLU A 353 6.47 13.03 6.45
C GLU A 353 5.44 12.06 7.03
N LYS A 354 4.16 12.28 6.72
CA LYS A 354 3.05 11.42 7.18
C LYS A 354 2.86 10.15 6.36
N LYS A 355 3.48 10.09 5.17
CA LYS A 355 3.27 9.03 4.16
C LYS A 355 1.82 8.88 3.72
N GLU A 356 1.05 9.96 3.76
CA GLU A 356 -0.36 10.01 3.36
C GLU A 356 -0.56 10.92 2.15
N ILE A 357 -1.70 10.77 1.48
CA ILE A 357 -2.11 11.65 0.38
C ILE A 357 -2.91 12.79 1.02
N GLU A 358 -2.43 14.02 0.84
CA GLU A 358 -3.09 15.23 1.31
C GLU A 358 -3.80 15.93 0.13
N GLU A 359 -4.91 16.57 0.44
CA GLU A 359 -5.73 17.33 -0.51
C GLU A 359 -5.23 18.78 -0.57
N GLU A 360 -4.86 19.27 -1.76
CA GLU A 360 -4.44 20.65 -2.04
C GLU A 360 -5.48 21.35 -2.90
N GLU A 361 -6.01 22.47 -2.44
CA GLU A 361 -7.01 23.26 -3.15
C GLU A 361 -6.35 24.20 -4.17
N LEU A 362 -6.60 24.03 -5.46
CA LEU A 362 -6.00 24.82 -6.56
C LEU A 362 -6.72 26.12 -6.86
N GLY A 363 -8.02 26.13 -6.60
CA GLY A 363 -8.90 27.21 -6.95
C GLY A 363 -10.33 26.92 -6.51
N THR A 364 -11.08 27.99 -6.35
CA THR A 364 -12.48 27.97 -6.01
C THR A 364 -13.29 28.63 -7.10
N PHE A 365 -14.39 28.01 -7.45
CA PHE A 365 -15.45 28.68 -8.19
C PHE A 365 -16.57 28.98 -7.21
N THR A 366 -16.96 30.23 -7.07
CA THR A 366 -18.02 30.68 -6.18
C THR A 366 -19.18 31.19 -7.01
N GLN A 367 -20.33 30.54 -6.89
CA GLN A 367 -21.56 30.90 -7.59
C GLN A 367 -22.75 30.28 -6.84
N TYR A 368 -23.96 30.73 -7.14
CA TYR A 368 -25.15 30.05 -6.60
C TYR A 368 -25.21 28.59 -7.08
N PRO A 369 -25.48 27.62 -6.17
CA PRO A 369 -25.53 26.19 -6.46
C PRO A 369 -26.77 25.76 -7.22
N ILE A 370 -27.13 26.51 -8.28
CA ILE A 370 -28.35 26.31 -9.05
C ILE A 370 -28.10 26.41 -10.57
N ARG A 371 -28.94 25.74 -11.35
CA ARG A 371 -29.05 25.85 -12.81
C ARG A 371 -30.52 25.91 -13.22
N LEU A 372 -30.83 26.55 -14.34
CA LEU A 372 -32.17 26.46 -14.95
C LEU A 372 -32.54 25.01 -15.23
N ALA A 373 -33.78 24.64 -14.91
CA ALA A 373 -34.16 23.24 -14.82
C ALA A 373 -35.60 22.93 -15.26
N TRP A 374 -36.16 23.69 -16.19
CA TRP A 374 -37.37 23.23 -16.90
C TRP A 374 -37.05 22.03 -17.80
N ALA A 375 -35.84 22.00 -18.35
CA ALA A 375 -35.31 20.88 -19.09
C ALA A 375 -33.83 20.60 -18.78
N ILE A 376 -33.45 19.32 -18.80
CA ILE A 376 -32.06 18.86 -18.80
C ILE A 376 -31.89 17.71 -19.79
N THR A 377 -30.65 17.47 -20.23
CA THR A 377 -30.40 16.32 -21.11
C THR A 377 -30.43 15.03 -20.29
N VAL A 378 -30.87 13.92 -20.90
CA VAL A 378 -30.82 12.59 -20.25
C VAL A 378 -29.40 12.29 -19.73
N HIS A 379 -28.35 12.64 -20.49
CA HIS A 379 -26.95 12.53 -20.04
C HIS A 379 -26.65 13.30 -18.75
N LYS A 380 -27.13 14.55 -18.62
CA LYS A 380 -26.89 15.37 -17.42
C LYS A 380 -27.79 14.99 -16.25
N SER A 381 -28.87 14.24 -16.50
CA SER A 381 -29.73 13.69 -15.46
C SER A 381 -29.13 12.46 -14.76
N GLN A 382 -28.08 11.85 -15.32
CA GLN A 382 -27.48 10.64 -14.76
C GLN A 382 -26.99 10.88 -13.31
N GLY A 383 -27.40 9.98 -12.41
CA GLY A 383 -27.14 10.10 -10.98
C GLY A 383 -28.20 10.90 -10.21
N LEU A 384 -29.03 11.73 -10.87
CA LEU A 384 -30.10 12.51 -10.24
C LEU A 384 -31.37 11.67 -10.04
N THR A 385 -32.27 12.11 -9.15
CA THR A 385 -33.55 11.45 -8.85
C THR A 385 -34.64 12.52 -8.75
N PHE A 386 -35.81 12.27 -9.33
CA PHE A 386 -36.93 13.21 -9.41
C PHE A 386 -38.23 12.56 -8.97
N SER A 387 -39.09 13.34 -8.33
CA SER A 387 -40.46 12.93 -7.97
C SER A 387 -41.37 12.91 -9.19
N ARG A 388 -41.24 13.91 -10.07
CA ARG A 388 -42.02 14.04 -11.30
C ARG A 388 -41.15 14.43 -12.48
N VAL A 389 -41.37 13.79 -13.61
CA VAL A 389 -40.54 13.97 -14.81
C VAL A 389 -41.35 13.87 -16.09
N VAL A 390 -41.10 14.80 -17.00
CA VAL A 390 -41.58 14.77 -18.37
C VAL A 390 -40.45 14.23 -19.23
N ILE A 391 -40.68 13.14 -19.95
CA ILE A 391 -39.68 12.52 -20.82
C ILE A 391 -40.01 12.86 -22.28
N ASP A 392 -39.05 13.52 -22.93
CA ASP A 392 -39.16 13.96 -24.31
C ASP A 392 -38.18 13.18 -25.21
N PHE A 393 -38.74 12.18 -25.89
CA PHE A 393 -38.05 11.38 -26.92
C PHE A 393 -38.42 11.82 -28.36
N THR A 394 -38.96 13.02 -28.57
CA THR A 394 -39.28 13.53 -29.91
C THR A 394 -38.04 13.61 -30.80
N GLY A 395 -36.89 13.99 -30.25
CA GLY A 395 -35.58 13.99 -30.93
C GLY A 395 -34.97 12.61 -31.22
N GLY A 396 -35.70 11.53 -30.87
CA GLY A 396 -35.30 10.13 -31.01
C GLY A 396 -34.38 9.65 -29.88
N VAL A 397 -34.45 8.35 -29.59
CA VAL A 397 -33.49 7.64 -28.74
C VAL A 397 -32.39 7.08 -29.64
N PHE A 398 -31.16 7.55 -29.47
CA PHE A 398 -30.04 7.21 -30.36
C PHE A 398 -28.92 6.44 -29.67
N ALA A 399 -28.89 6.44 -28.33
CA ALA A 399 -27.90 5.73 -27.54
C ALA A 399 -28.55 4.57 -26.75
N GLY A 400 -27.85 3.43 -26.67
CA GLY A 400 -28.28 2.32 -25.84
C GLY A 400 -28.37 2.73 -24.37
N GLY A 401 -29.38 2.24 -23.66
CA GLY A 401 -29.59 2.58 -22.25
C GLY A 401 -30.16 3.98 -21.98
N GLN A 402 -30.30 4.85 -22.99
CA GLN A 402 -30.81 6.22 -22.81
C GLN A 402 -32.26 6.25 -22.30
N ALA A 403 -33.13 5.37 -22.82
CA ALA A 403 -34.50 5.22 -22.31
C ALA A 403 -34.52 4.74 -20.85
N TYR A 404 -33.68 3.75 -20.51
CA TYR A 404 -33.52 3.27 -19.13
C TYR A 404 -33.01 4.36 -18.19
N VAL A 405 -32.03 5.17 -18.60
CA VAL A 405 -31.53 6.28 -17.78
C VAL A 405 -32.62 7.29 -17.50
N ALA A 406 -33.38 7.71 -18.52
CA ALA A 406 -34.46 8.68 -18.37
C ALA A 406 -35.56 8.19 -17.42
N LEU A 407 -36.04 6.96 -17.62
CA LEU A 407 -37.11 6.36 -16.81
C LEU A 407 -36.65 6.10 -15.36
N SER A 408 -35.41 5.63 -15.17
CA SER A 408 -34.85 5.36 -13.84
C SER A 408 -34.56 6.60 -13.01
N ARG A 409 -34.73 7.82 -13.55
CA ARG A 409 -34.64 9.05 -12.76
C ARG A 409 -35.86 9.26 -11.88
N CYS A 410 -37.02 8.74 -12.27
CA CYS A 410 -38.25 8.92 -11.48
C CYS A 410 -38.34 7.91 -10.33
N THR A 411 -38.95 8.30 -9.22
CA THR A 411 -39.18 7.43 -8.06
C THR A 411 -40.38 6.50 -8.24
N SER A 412 -41.37 6.89 -9.04
CA SER A 412 -42.60 6.13 -9.31
C SER A 412 -43.02 6.21 -10.78
N LEU A 413 -43.83 5.26 -11.25
CA LEU A 413 -44.40 5.28 -12.59
C LEU A 413 -45.39 6.45 -12.78
N GLU A 414 -46.17 6.76 -11.74
CA GLU A 414 -47.14 7.86 -11.73
C GLU A 414 -46.50 9.25 -11.84
N GLY A 415 -45.24 9.38 -11.45
CA GLY A 415 -44.48 10.62 -11.61
C GLY A 415 -44.02 10.89 -13.05
N ILE A 416 -44.18 9.94 -13.98
CA ILE A 416 -43.66 10.06 -15.35
C ILE A 416 -44.75 10.59 -16.29
N GLN A 417 -44.39 11.50 -17.20
CA GLN A 417 -45.20 11.84 -18.37
C GLN A 417 -44.36 11.66 -19.63
N LEU A 418 -44.92 11.04 -20.66
CA LEU A 418 -44.25 10.86 -21.94
C LEU A 418 -44.81 11.85 -22.97
N LYS A 419 -43.93 12.62 -23.64
CA LYS A 419 -44.31 13.47 -24.79
C LYS A 419 -44.51 12.69 -26.08
N LYS A 420 -43.98 11.47 -26.14
CA LYS A 420 -44.07 10.54 -27.26
C LYS A 420 -44.22 9.12 -26.70
N PRO A 421 -45.05 8.24 -27.28
CA PRO A 421 -45.12 6.84 -26.86
C PRO A 421 -43.76 6.17 -27.01
N ILE A 422 -43.37 5.38 -26.02
CA ILE A 422 -42.18 4.54 -26.07
C ILE A 422 -42.50 3.33 -26.95
N SER A 423 -41.68 3.15 -27.97
CA SER A 423 -41.72 2.00 -28.84
C SER A 423 -40.64 0.99 -28.47
N ARG A 424 -40.76 -0.24 -28.98
CA ARG A 424 -39.70 -1.25 -28.83
C ARG A 424 -38.37 -0.79 -29.44
N ALA A 425 -38.39 0.07 -30.45
CA ALA A 425 -37.18 0.61 -31.06
C ALA A 425 -36.41 1.58 -30.15
N ASP A 426 -37.08 2.17 -29.16
CA ASP A 426 -36.46 3.07 -28.17
C ASP A 426 -35.77 2.29 -27.03
N ILE A 427 -36.04 0.99 -26.89
CA ILE A 427 -35.48 0.11 -25.87
C ILE A 427 -34.53 -0.88 -26.53
N PHE A 428 -33.24 -0.58 -26.49
CA PHE A 428 -32.22 -1.48 -26.96
C PHE A 428 -30.99 -1.45 -26.06
N VAL A 429 -30.42 -2.63 -25.91
CA VAL A 429 -29.15 -2.86 -25.22
C VAL A 429 -28.17 -3.37 -26.26
N ARG A 430 -26.95 -2.84 -26.23
CA ARG A 430 -25.89 -3.27 -27.14
C ARG A 430 -25.49 -4.72 -26.83
N PRO A 431 -25.35 -5.61 -27.82
CA PRO A 431 -25.01 -7.03 -27.60
C PRO A 431 -23.75 -7.24 -26.75
N GLU A 432 -22.79 -6.32 -26.84
CA GLU A 432 -21.52 -6.37 -26.12
C GLU A 432 -21.72 -6.17 -24.61
N ILE A 433 -22.71 -5.37 -24.21
CA ILE A 433 -23.11 -5.22 -22.81
C ILE A 433 -23.74 -6.52 -22.29
N VAL A 434 -24.59 -7.16 -23.10
CA VAL A 434 -25.22 -8.45 -22.75
C VAL A 434 -24.17 -9.55 -22.60
N SER A 435 -23.19 -9.60 -23.51
CA SER A 435 -22.08 -10.55 -23.41
C SER A 435 -21.21 -10.31 -22.17
N PHE A 436 -21.02 -9.05 -21.77
CA PHE A 436 -20.25 -8.70 -20.58
C PHE A 436 -21.00 -9.02 -19.29
N SER A 437 -22.32 -8.76 -19.24
CA SER A 437 -23.14 -9.00 -18.06
C SER A 437 -23.28 -10.48 -17.69
N GLY A 438 -23.13 -11.39 -18.65
CA GLY A 438 -23.10 -12.84 -18.38
C GLY A 438 -21.97 -13.29 -17.44
N ARG A 439 -20.98 -12.42 -17.16
CA ARG A 439 -19.88 -12.70 -16.23
C ARG A 439 -20.13 -12.18 -14.81
N PHE A 440 -21.22 -11.46 -14.57
CA PHE A 440 -21.52 -10.86 -13.27
C PHE A 440 -21.81 -11.93 -12.23
N ASN A 441 -21.38 -11.68 -10.98
CA ASN A 441 -21.58 -12.56 -9.84
C ASN A 441 -21.08 -14.01 -10.08
N ASN A 442 -20.06 -14.19 -10.93
CA ASN A 442 -19.44 -15.49 -11.15
C ASN A 442 -18.77 -15.96 -9.85
N ARG A 443 -19.42 -16.92 -9.18
CA ARG A 443 -19.01 -17.40 -7.87
C ARG A 443 -17.62 -18.04 -7.88
N GLN A 444 -17.29 -18.79 -8.94
CA GLN A 444 -15.99 -19.43 -9.05
C GLN A 444 -14.85 -18.40 -9.14
N ALA A 445 -15.06 -17.33 -9.93
CA ALA A 445 -14.09 -16.24 -10.05
C ALA A 445 -13.93 -15.48 -8.73
N ILE A 446 -15.03 -15.16 -8.05
CA ILE A 446 -15.02 -14.46 -6.74
C ILE A 446 -14.30 -15.30 -5.68
N ASP A 447 -14.67 -16.57 -5.51
CA ASP A 447 -14.07 -17.44 -4.50
C ASP A 447 -12.59 -17.71 -4.78
N LYS A 448 -12.22 -17.86 -6.06
CA LYS A 448 -10.81 -17.97 -6.49
C LYS A 448 -10.02 -16.70 -6.14
N ALA A 449 -10.55 -15.52 -6.44
CA ALA A 449 -9.89 -14.25 -6.11
C ALA A 449 -9.71 -14.07 -4.58
N LEU A 450 -10.73 -14.41 -3.79
CA LEU A 450 -10.65 -14.37 -2.32
C LEU A 450 -9.61 -15.35 -1.76
N LYS A 451 -9.56 -16.59 -2.28
CA LYS A 451 -8.52 -17.57 -1.89
C LYS A 451 -7.12 -17.11 -2.27
N GLN A 452 -6.94 -16.57 -3.47
CA GLN A 452 -5.65 -16.05 -3.92
C GLN A 452 -5.15 -14.90 -3.05
N ALA A 453 -6.06 -14.11 -2.51
CA ALA A 453 -5.70 -13.00 -1.63
C ALA A 453 -5.33 -13.43 -0.22
N GLN A 454 -6.01 -14.45 0.32
CA GLN A 454 -5.60 -15.06 1.59
C GLN A 454 -4.15 -15.56 1.49
N ALA A 455 -3.77 -16.15 0.36
CA ALA A 455 -2.38 -16.54 0.10
C ALA A 455 -1.41 -15.36 0.13
N ASP A 456 -1.77 -14.18 -0.41
CA ASP A 456 -0.92 -12.98 -0.36
C ASP A 456 -0.64 -12.52 1.07
N VAL A 457 -1.68 -12.50 1.92
CA VAL A 457 -1.55 -12.14 3.34
C VAL A 457 -0.61 -13.10 4.06
N GLN A 458 -0.79 -14.40 3.82
CA GLN A 458 0.03 -15.46 4.42
C GLN A 458 1.49 -15.40 3.93
N TYR A 459 1.73 -15.19 2.63
CA TYR A 459 3.09 -15.00 2.11
C TYR A 459 3.79 -13.77 2.70
N ALA A 460 3.07 -12.65 2.87
CA ALA A 460 3.61 -11.45 3.49
C ALA A 460 3.88 -11.63 5.00
N ALA A 461 3.06 -12.42 5.70
CA ALA A 461 3.30 -12.80 7.08
C ALA A 461 4.55 -13.69 7.20
N ALA A 462 4.67 -14.71 6.35
CA ALA A 462 5.82 -15.62 6.30
C ALA A 462 7.13 -14.86 6.03
N ALA A 463 7.14 -13.96 5.05
CA ALA A 463 8.32 -13.16 4.73
C ALA A 463 8.76 -12.27 5.92
N ARG A 464 7.80 -11.67 6.64
CA ARG A 464 8.08 -10.85 7.84
C ARG A 464 8.59 -11.70 9.00
N ALA A 465 8.04 -12.89 9.22
CA ALA A 465 8.50 -13.81 10.24
C ALA A 465 9.94 -14.29 9.97
N PHE A 466 10.27 -14.62 8.71
CA PHE A 466 11.64 -14.95 8.29
C PHE A 466 12.62 -13.82 8.63
N ASP A 467 12.26 -12.56 8.33
CA ASP A 467 13.14 -11.41 8.59
C ASP A 467 13.34 -11.14 10.09
N LYS A 468 12.42 -11.59 10.94
CA LYS A 468 12.56 -11.54 12.41
C LYS A 468 13.28 -12.75 13.01
N GLY A 469 13.54 -13.80 12.22
CA GLY A 469 14.11 -15.06 12.70
C GLY A 469 13.11 -16.02 13.37
N ASP A 470 11.81 -15.72 13.29
CA ASP A 470 10.75 -16.62 13.76
C ASP A 470 10.41 -17.63 12.66
N PHE A 471 11.13 -18.75 12.65
CA PHE A 471 11.03 -19.75 11.58
C PHE A 471 9.82 -20.67 11.71
N GLU A 472 9.27 -20.82 12.92
CA GLU A 472 8.06 -21.63 13.15
C GLU A 472 6.85 -20.95 12.49
N THR A 473 6.56 -19.70 12.88
CA THR A 473 5.50 -18.90 12.27
C THR A 473 5.74 -18.70 10.76
N CYS A 474 7.00 -18.55 10.35
CA CYS A 474 7.35 -18.44 8.93
C CYS A 474 6.88 -19.68 8.15
N LEU A 475 7.20 -20.88 8.63
CA LEU A 475 6.86 -22.13 7.96
C LEU A 475 5.35 -22.39 7.98
N GLU A 476 4.68 -22.15 9.11
CA GLU A 476 3.23 -22.30 9.22
C GLU A 476 2.49 -21.43 8.20
N GLN A 477 2.81 -20.12 8.18
CA GLN A 477 2.18 -19.18 7.25
C GLN A 477 2.56 -19.49 5.80
N PHE A 478 3.80 -19.91 5.54
CA PHE A 478 4.23 -20.29 4.20
C PHE A 478 3.50 -21.53 3.67
N PHE A 479 3.29 -22.55 4.50
CA PHE A 479 2.53 -23.73 4.09
C PHE A 479 1.07 -23.41 3.86
N LEU A 480 0.43 -22.61 4.73
CA LEU A 480 -0.94 -22.13 4.49
C LEU A 480 -1.05 -21.41 3.13
N ALA A 481 -0.05 -20.58 2.81
CA ALA A 481 -0.01 -19.85 1.55
C ALA A 481 0.11 -20.77 0.33
N ILE A 482 0.99 -21.80 0.39
CA ILE A 482 1.21 -22.73 -0.73
C ILE A 482 -0.04 -23.58 -1.01
N HIS A 483 -0.73 -24.04 0.03
CA HIS A 483 -1.99 -24.79 -0.14
C HIS A 483 -3.08 -23.92 -0.77
N SER A 484 -3.03 -22.61 -0.56
CA SER A 484 -3.96 -21.66 -1.13
C SER A 484 -3.58 -21.23 -2.56
N ARG A 485 -2.29 -21.05 -2.85
CA ARG A 485 -1.75 -20.66 -4.16
C ARG A 485 -0.31 -21.16 -4.35
N TYR A 486 -0.09 -22.01 -5.34
CA TYR A 486 1.24 -22.57 -5.63
C TYR A 486 2.13 -21.59 -6.43
N ASP A 487 2.94 -20.77 -5.74
CA ASP A 487 3.82 -19.76 -6.36
C ASP A 487 5.32 -20.07 -6.32
N ILE A 488 5.74 -21.11 -5.59
CA ILE A 488 7.16 -21.36 -5.26
C ILE A 488 8.06 -21.59 -6.48
N GLU A 489 7.49 -22.06 -7.59
CA GLU A 489 8.24 -22.27 -8.83
C GLU A 489 8.37 -21.02 -9.70
N LYS A 490 7.63 -19.95 -9.39
CA LYS A 490 7.70 -18.72 -10.15
C LYS A 490 9.10 -18.10 -10.03
N PRO A 491 9.68 -17.55 -11.11
CA PRO A 491 11.03 -16.98 -11.09
C PRO A 491 11.24 -15.91 -10.01
N ALA A 492 10.21 -15.11 -9.69
CA ALA A 492 10.27 -14.11 -8.64
C ALA A 492 10.42 -14.73 -7.24
N ALA A 493 9.59 -15.72 -6.90
CA ALA A 493 9.66 -16.45 -5.65
C ALA A 493 11.01 -17.17 -5.50
N ARG A 494 11.46 -17.89 -6.55
CA ARG A 494 12.77 -18.56 -6.57
C ARG A 494 13.93 -17.59 -6.29
N ARG A 495 13.92 -16.41 -6.94
CA ARG A 495 14.95 -15.37 -6.71
C ARG A 495 14.92 -14.85 -5.27
N LEU A 496 13.74 -14.62 -4.71
CA LEU A 496 13.58 -14.13 -3.34
C LEU A 496 14.08 -15.16 -2.32
N ILE A 497 13.65 -16.42 -2.45
CA ILE A 497 14.08 -17.53 -1.59
C ILE A 497 15.59 -17.68 -1.65
N ARG A 498 16.17 -17.72 -2.86
CA ARG A 498 17.63 -17.80 -3.04
C ARG A 498 18.36 -16.65 -2.37
N ARG A 499 17.84 -15.41 -2.49
CA ARG A 499 18.44 -14.22 -1.85
C ARG A 499 18.39 -14.34 -0.32
N LYS A 500 17.25 -14.72 0.25
CA LYS A 500 17.06 -14.89 1.69
C LYS A 500 17.96 -16.01 2.25
N LEU A 501 18.04 -17.15 1.59
CA LEU A 501 18.95 -18.25 1.97
C LEU A 501 20.43 -17.88 1.78
N GLY A 502 20.75 -17.04 0.79
CA GLY A 502 22.10 -16.54 0.55
C GLY A 502 22.69 -15.77 1.73
N VAL A 503 21.85 -15.16 2.58
CA VAL A 503 22.29 -14.49 3.82
C VAL A 503 23.00 -15.47 4.75
N VAL A 504 22.56 -16.74 4.82
CA VAL A 504 23.20 -17.77 5.65
C VAL A 504 24.63 -18.05 5.17
N ASN A 505 24.85 -18.09 3.85
CA ASN A 505 26.19 -18.28 3.29
C ASN A 505 27.09 -17.08 3.58
N LEU A 506 26.57 -15.86 3.44
CA LEU A 506 27.30 -14.64 3.76
C LEU A 506 27.73 -14.60 5.24
N LEU A 507 26.80 -14.90 6.16
CA LEU A 507 27.09 -14.93 7.59
C LEU A 507 28.12 -16.02 7.95
N ARG A 508 28.07 -17.18 7.30
CA ARG A 508 29.07 -18.24 7.48
C ARG A 508 30.46 -17.79 7.03
N GLU A 509 30.56 -17.06 5.91
CA GLU A 509 31.83 -16.53 5.42
C GLU A 509 32.37 -15.42 6.34
N GLN A 510 31.52 -14.50 6.78
CA GLN A 510 31.89 -13.44 7.74
C GLN A 510 32.38 -14.04 9.06
N LYS A 511 31.70 -15.07 9.59
CA LYS A 511 32.14 -15.79 10.80
C LYS A 511 33.54 -16.39 10.61
N ARG A 512 33.81 -17.03 9.48
CA ARG A 512 35.15 -17.58 9.17
C ARG A 512 36.21 -16.50 9.12
N LYS A 513 35.94 -15.35 8.48
CA LYS A 513 36.87 -14.22 8.41
C LYS A 513 37.15 -13.62 9.78
N LEU A 514 36.12 -13.41 10.59
CA LEU A 514 36.26 -12.90 11.96
C LEU A 514 37.07 -13.86 12.84
N GLN A 515 36.81 -15.17 12.74
CA GLN A 515 37.60 -16.18 13.45
C GLN A 515 39.08 -16.16 13.04
N ALA A 516 39.36 -16.08 11.73
CA ALA A 516 40.74 -15.98 11.24
C ALA A 516 41.43 -14.69 11.69
N GLN A 517 40.71 -13.56 11.72
CA GLN A 517 41.23 -12.29 12.24
C GLN A 517 41.52 -12.36 13.74
N MET A 518 40.62 -12.95 14.53
CA MET A 518 40.83 -13.16 15.96
C MET A 518 42.05 -14.05 16.22
N GLU A 519 42.22 -15.13 15.45
CA GLU A 519 43.40 -16.00 15.56
C GLU A 519 44.70 -15.28 15.17
N ALA A 520 44.68 -14.49 14.10
CA ALA A 520 45.83 -13.69 13.68
C ALA A 520 46.21 -12.65 14.75
N GLN A 521 45.21 -11.97 15.33
CA GLN A 521 45.41 -11.02 16.42
C GLN A 521 45.98 -11.71 17.67
N LYS A 522 45.44 -12.90 18.03
CA LYS A 522 45.95 -13.70 19.16
C LYS A 522 47.42 -14.09 18.95
N LYS A 523 47.81 -14.51 17.73
CA LYS A 523 49.21 -14.81 17.39
C LYS A 523 50.13 -13.57 17.46
N SER A 524 49.63 -12.42 17.01
CA SER A 524 50.39 -11.15 17.08
C SER A 524 50.64 -10.74 18.53
N LEU A 525 49.61 -10.77 19.37
CA LEU A 525 49.72 -10.50 20.81
C LEU A 525 50.70 -11.47 21.50
N GLN A 526 50.67 -12.75 21.14
CA GLN A 526 51.62 -13.74 21.63
C GLN A 526 53.07 -13.39 21.23
N LYS A 527 53.29 -12.89 19.99
CA LYS A 527 54.62 -12.44 19.54
C LYS A 527 55.11 -11.25 20.36
N TYR A 528 54.27 -10.24 20.57
CA TYR A 528 54.64 -9.09 21.40
C TYR A 528 54.92 -9.50 22.85
N ALA A 529 54.10 -10.39 23.43
CA ALA A 529 54.35 -10.94 24.76
C ALA A 529 55.71 -11.66 24.85
N ARG A 530 56.11 -12.37 23.78
CA ARG A 530 57.45 -12.96 23.69
C ARG A 530 58.57 -11.92 23.65
N GLU A 531 58.39 -10.81 22.91
CA GLU A 531 59.39 -9.74 22.86
C GLU A 531 59.59 -9.09 24.23
N TYR A 532 58.50 -8.77 24.93
CA TYR A 532 58.55 -8.27 26.31
C TYR A 532 59.20 -9.26 27.29
N LEU A 533 58.93 -10.57 27.14
CA LEU A 533 59.64 -11.59 27.93
C LEU A 533 61.15 -11.54 27.70
N LEU A 534 61.59 -11.41 26.45
CA LEU A 534 63.01 -11.36 26.10
C LEU A 534 63.67 -10.10 26.67
N MET A 535 63.04 -8.94 26.53
CA MET A 535 63.51 -7.68 27.13
C MET A 535 63.60 -7.81 28.67
N GLY A 536 62.60 -8.40 29.31
CA GLY A 536 62.64 -8.67 30.74
C GLY A 536 63.81 -9.56 31.16
N ASN A 537 64.18 -10.54 30.33
CA ASN A 537 65.36 -11.37 30.57
C ASN A 537 66.65 -10.57 30.46
N GLU A 538 66.77 -9.74 29.43
CA GLU A 538 67.93 -8.88 29.20
C GLU A 538 68.12 -7.90 30.35
N CYS A 539 67.04 -7.30 30.87
CA CYS A 539 67.09 -6.44 32.06
C CYS A 539 67.70 -7.15 33.28
N ILE A 540 67.41 -8.43 33.49
CA ILE A 540 68.01 -9.22 34.58
C ILE A 540 69.48 -9.53 34.30
N THR A 541 69.79 -9.98 33.08
CA THR A 541 71.13 -10.53 32.78
C THR A 541 72.20 -9.49 32.46
N GLN A 542 71.81 -8.36 31.86
CA GLN A 542 72.75 -7.35 31.35
C GLN A 542 72.67 -6.04 32.15
N ALA A 543 71.47 -5.57 32.48
CA ALA A 543 71.27 -4.31 33.17
C ALA A 543 71.21 -4.45 34.70
N HIS A 544 71.02 -5.67 35.21
CA HIS A 544 70.77 -5.97 36.62
C HIS A 544 69.63 -5.14 37.24
N ASP A 545 68.63 -4.76 36.44
CA ASP A 545 67.46 -4.00 36.87
C ASP A 545 66.24 -4.92 37.01
N VAL A 546 65.97 -5.28 38.27
CA VAL A 546 64.88 -6.20 38.63
C VAL A 546 63.51 -5.54 38.46
N ARG A 547 63.39 -4.24 38.73
CA ARG A 547 62.12 -3.52 38.61
C ARG A 547 61.70 -3.43 37.14
N ALA A 548 62.64 -3.10 36.25
CA ALA A 548 62.41 -3.09 34.82
C ALA A 548 62.04 -4.49 34.29
N ALA A 549 62.68 -5.55 34.79
CA ALA A 549 62.36 -6.92 34.40
C ALA A 549 60.93 -7.33 34.77
N LEU A 550 60.50 -7.04 36.00
CA LEU A 550 59.14 -7.34 36.47
C LEU A 550 58.08 -6.59 35.64
N ALA A 551 58.31 -5.31 35.33
CA ALA A 551 57.39 -4.52 34.50
C ALA A 551 57.26 -5.10 33.07
N ASN A 552 58.36 -5.58 32.49
CA ASN A 552 58.33 -6.24 31.19
C ASN A 552 57.57 -7.58 31.23
N TYR A 553 57.74 -8.39 32.28
CA TYR A 553 56.95 -9.62 32.45
C TYR A 553 55.47 -9.35 32.66
N ASP A 554 55.13 -8.30 33.42
CA ASP A 554 53.74 -7.85 33.58
C ASP A 554 53.12 -7.45 32.25
N LYS A 555 53.86 -6.72 31.41
CA LYS A 555 53.39 -6.36 30.07
C LYS A 555 53.19 -7.59 29.19
N ALA A 556 54.09 -8.58 29.25
CA ALA A 556 53.94 -9.82 28.52
C ALA A 556 52.67 -10.59 28.93
N ILE A 557 52.38 -10.64 30.23
CA ILE A 557 51.19 -11.28 30.80
C ILE A 557 49.91 -10.53 30.43
N GLU A 558 49.91 -9.19 30.48
CA GLU A 558 48.77 -8.36 30.09
C GLU A 558 48.40 -8.59 28.62
N LEU A 559 49.41 -8.65 27.73
CA LEU A 559 49.22 -8.87 26.30
C LEU A 559 48.78 -10.30 25.97
N TYR A 560 49.32 -11.30 26.67
CA TYR A 560 48.97 -12.71 26.48
C TYR A 560 48.93 -13.46 27.83
N PRO A 561 47.79 -13.49 28.53
CA PRO A 561 47.69 -14.09 29.86
C PRO A 561 48.00 -15.59 29.92
N GLU A 562 47.87 -16.28 28.79
CA GLU A 562 48.23 -17.70 28.63
C GLU A 562 49.75 -17.92 28.42
N TYR A 563 50.59 -16.87 28.49
CA TYR A 563 52.03 -16.96 28.25
C TYR A 563 52.77 -17.51 29.48
N ILE A 564 52.84 -18.84 29.58
CA ILE A 564 53.38 -19.55 30.74
C ILE A 564 54.82 -19.12 31.10
N ASP A 565 55.68 -18.92 30.11
CA ASP A 565 57.08 -18.54 30.36
C ASP A 565 57.20 -17.19 31.09
N ALA A 566 56.31 -16.22 30.84
CA ALA A 566 56.31 -14.94 31.56
C ALA A 566 55.92 -15.12 33.03
N TRP A 567 54.91 -15.93 33.31
CA TRP A 567 54.52 -16.27 34.68
C TRP A 567 55.65 -16.97 35.44
N ILE A 568 56.34 -17.92 34.81
CA ILE A 568 57.47 -18.63 35.43
C ILE A 568 58.63 -17.67 35.71
N ARG A 569 59.01 -16.84 34.73
CA ARG A 569 60.13 -15.91 34.89
C ARG A 569 59.84 -14.83 35.92
N LYS A 570 58.64 -14.26 35.92
CA LYS A 570 58.19 -13.34 36.97
C LYS A 570 58.26 -14.00 38.35
N GLY A 571 57.77 -15.24 38.48
CA GLY A 571 57.84 -16.00 39.73
C GLY A 571 59.26 -16.27 40.23
N ILE A 572 60.19 -16.63 39.33
CA ILE A 572 61.62 -16.81 39.67
C ILE A 572 62.25 -15.50 40.14
N THR A 573 61.95 -14.39 39.45
CA THR A 573 62.49 -13.08 39.80
C THR A 573 62.00 -12.62 41.17
N LEU A 574 60.70 -12.73 41.45
CA LEU A 574 60.12 -12.41 42.76
C LEU A 574 60.68 -13.30 43.88
N PHE A 575 60.88 -14.59 43.60
CA PHE A 575 61.50 -15.52 44.54
C PHE A 575 62.93 -15.09 44.93
N ASN A 576 63.72 -14.63 43.96
CA ASN A 576 65.08 -14.14 44.21
C ASN A 576 65.09 -12.84 45.05
N GLU A 577 64.08 -11.98 44.87
CA GLU A 577 63.86 -10.77 45.70
C GLU A 577 63.23 -11.07 47.07
N LYS A 578 62.99 -12.36 47.40
CA LYS A 578 62.35 -12.82 48.65
C LYS A 578 60.87 -12.44 48.79
N GLU A 579 60.21 -12.06 47.70
CA GLU A 579 58.76 -11.83 47.62
C GLU A 579 58.02 -13.17 47.42
N PHE A 580 58.03 -14.01 48.46
CA PHE A 580 57.60 -15.41 48.35
C PHE A 580 56.11 -15.58 48.01
N PHE A 581 55.24 -14.71 48.52
CA PHE A 581 53.79 -14.79 48.28
C PHE A 581 53.43 -14.56 46.80
N ASP A 582 53.94 -13.48 46.21
CA ASP A 582 53.68 -13.16 44.81
C ASP A 582 54.39 -14.11 43.85
N ALA A 583 55.56 -14.62 44.24
CA ALA A 583 56.24 -15.70 43.52
C ALA A 583 55.37 -16.96 43.46
N GLU A 584 54.74 -17.36 44.57
CA GLU A 584 53.86 -18.54 44.62
C GLU A 584 52.62 -18.32 43.75
N ASN A 585 52.00 -17.14 43.79
CA ASN A 585 50.86 -16.81 42.95
C ASN A 585 51.18 -16.93 41.45
N CYS A 586 52.33 -16.41 41.02
CA CYS A 586 52.77 -16.50 39.63
C CYS A 586 53.02 -17.95 39.20
N LEU A 587 53.68 -18.75 40.05
CA LEU A 587 53.98 -20.16 39.75
C LEU A 587 52.74 -21.05 39.83
N ASN A 588 51.80 -20.77 40.74
CA ASN A 588 50.48 -21.41 40.75
C ASN A 588 49.72 -21.14 39.46
N ARG A 589 49.74 -19.89 38.97
CA ARG A 589 49.13 -19.55 37.69
C ARG A 589 49.79 -20.30 36.54
N ALA A 590 51.12 -20.36 36.50
CA ALA A 590 51.86 -21.11 35.48
C ALA A 590 51.49 -22.61 35.47
N VAL A 591 51.40 -23.26 36.63
CA VAL A 591 50.99 -24.67 36.74
C VAL A 591 49.51 -24.85 36.37
N SER A 592 48.63 -23.91 36.71
CA SER A 592 47.21 -23.97 36.30
C SER A 592 47.03 -23.89 34.78
N LEU A 593 47.89 -23.13 34.09
CA LEU A 593 47.88 -23.00 32.64
C LEU A 593 48.49 -24.23 31.94
N ARG A 594 49.54 -24.83 32.51
CA ARG A 594 50.13 -26.08 32.02
C ARG A 594 50.64 -26.94 33.18
N PRO A 595 49.85 -27.92 33.63
CA PRO A 595 50.20 -28.76 34.79
C PRO A 595 51.45 -29.61 34.61
N SER A 596 51.87 -29.89 33.37
CA SER A 596 53.03 -30.72 33.04
C SER A 596 54.28 -29.90 32.66
N GLU A 597 54.33 -28.61 33.01
CA GLU A 597 55.49 -27.75 32.72
C GLU A 597 56.57 -27.92 33.79
N PHE A 598 57.68 -28.59 33.44
CA PHE A 598 58.78 -28.88 34.36
C PHE A 598 59.28 -27.64 35.10
N LYS A 599 59.50 -26.53 34.39
CA LYS A 599 60.05 -25.30 34.99
C LYS A 599 59.09 -24.69 36.02
N ALA A 600 57.78 -24.77 35.79
CA ALA A 600 56.80 -24.23 36.74
C ALA A 600 56.78 -25.07 38.03
N LEU A 601 56.72 -26.40 37.89
CA LEU A 601 56.71 -27.34 39.03
C LEU A 601 58.03 -27.32 39.80
N TYR A 602 59.17 -27.34 39.12
CA TYR A 602 60.49 -27.30 39.74
C TYR A 602 60.71 -26.02 40.57
N ASN A 603 60.38 -24.85 40.01
CA ASN A 603 60.55 -23.58 40.73
C ASN A 603 59.50 -23.40 41.84
N ARG A 604 58.27 -23.92 41.66
CA ARG A 604 57.25 -23.91 42.73
C ARG A 604 57.63 -24.85 43.88
N GLY A 605 58.14 -26.04 43.57
CA GLY A 605 58.67 -26.98 44.55
C GLY A 605 59.85 -26.41 45.32
N LYS A 606 60.79 -25.74 44.62
CA LYS A 606 61.91 -25.02 45.26
C LYS A 606 61.43 -23.91 46.19
N LEU A 607 60.47 -23.09 45.75
CA LEU A 607 59.86 -22.04 46.56
C LEU A 607 59.20 -22.61 47.82
N ARG A 608 58.40 -23.67 47.67
CA ARG A 608 57.68 -24.33 48.76
C ARG A 608 58.61 -24.97 49.79
N LEU A 609 59.77 -25.48 49.38
CA LEU A 609 60.79 -25.97 50.32
C LEU A 609 61.37 -24.86 51.21
N GLN A 610 61.47 -23.65 50.66
CA GLN A 610 61.99 -22.49 51.35
C GLN A 610 60.94 -21.83 52.26
N THR A 611 59.65 -21.93 51.91
CA THR A 611 58.52 -21.45 52.74
C THR A 611 57.95 -22.51 53.69
N GLU A 612 58.65 -23.65 53.85
CA GLU A 612 58.27 -24.77 54.73
C GLU A 612 56.96 -25.50 54.38
N ASN A 613 56.42 -25.29 53.18
CA ASN A 613 55.31 -26.10 52.65
C ASN A 613 55.83 -27.42 52.08
N ILE A 614 56.22 -28.34 52.96
CA ILE A 614 56.96 -29.56 52.60
C ILE A 614 56.11 -30.54 51.79
N GLU A 615 54.82 -30.70 52.13
CA GLU A 615 53.91 -31.59 51.39
C GLU A 615 53.71 -31.11 49.94
N GLY A 616 53.49 -29.80 49.74
CA GLY A 616 53.36 -29.20 48.42
C GLY A 616 54.66 -29.30 47.61
N ALA A 617 55.82 -29.14 48.27
CA ALA A 617 57.12 -29.33 47.66
C ALA A 617 57.35 -30.76 47.17
N LEU A 618 57.03 -31.77 47.99
CA LEU A 618 57.16 -33.18 47.61
C LEU A 618 56.33 -33.50 46.37
N SER A 619 55.06 -33.09 46.34
CA SER A 619 54.18 -33.32 45.18
C SER A 619 54.73 -32.67 43.90
N ASP A 620 55.26 -31.44 44.00
CA ASP A 620 55.77 -30.72 42.83
C ASP A 620 57.12 -31.27 42.34
N LEU A 621 58.00 -31.68 43.27
CA LEU A 621 59.34 -32.20 42.95
C LEU A 621 59.30 -33.65 42.48
N ASP A 622 58.39 -34.47 43.00
CA ASP A 622 58.10 -35.81 42.47
C ASP A 622 57.64 -35.75 41.01
N LYS A 623 56.70 -34.85 40.71
CA LYS A 623 56.27 -34.59 39.33
C LYS A 623 57.38 -33.98 38.48
N ALA A 624 58.19 -33.08 39.02
CA ALA A 624 59.29 -32.47 38.27
C ALA A 624 60.38 -33.48 37.91
N THR A 625 60.78 -34.35 38.84
CA THR A 625 61.75 -35.43 38.59
C THR A 625 61.21 -36.47 37.63
N SER A 626 59.91 -36.77 37.70
CA SER A 626 59.24 -37.63 36.70
C SER A 626 59.21 -37.02 35.30
N LEU A 627 58.96 -35.71 35.18
CA LEU A 627 58.92 -35.00 33.89
C LEU A 627 60.31 -34.82 33.27
N LYS A 628 61.36 -34.68 34.10
CA LYS A 628 62.74 -34.49 33.63
C LYS A 628 63.75 -35.24 34.50
N PRO A 629 63.86 -36.59 34.33
CA PRO A 629 64.69 -37.45 35.18
C PRO A 629 66.21 -37.18 35.11
N GLU A 630 66.66 -36.47 34.08
CA GLU A 630 68.09 -36.15 33.90
C GLU A 630 68.48 -34.80 34.51
N HIS A 631 67.60 -34.17 35.31
CA HIS A 631 67.86 -32.88 35.94
C HIS A 631 68.42 -33.05 37.37
N PRO A 632 69.75 -32.90 37.60
CA PRO A 632 70.34 -33.24 38.89
C PRO A 632 69.81 -32.41 40.05
N GLY A 633 69.58 -31.11 39.82
CA GLY A 633 69.05 -30.21 40.86
C GLY A 633 67.59 -30.51 41.26
N ALA A 634 66.82 -31.21 40.41
CA ALA A 634 65.46 -31.61 40.76
C ALA A 634 65.49 -32.81 41.72
N HIS A 635 66.37 -33.78 41.45
CA HIS A 635 66.62 -34.91 42.35
C HIS A 635 67.24 -34.48 43.68
N GLU A 636 68.14 -33.50 43.66
CA GLU A 636 68.72 -32.94 44.87
C GLU A 636 67.67 -32.27 45.77
N LEU A 637 66.89 -31.33 45.23
CA LEU A 637 65.81 -30.68 45.98
C LEU A 637 64.74 -31.69 46.41
N PHE A 638 64.48 -32.73 45.62
CA PHE A 638 63.55 -33.78 46.02
C PHE A 638 64.08 -34.61 47.19
N GLY A 639 65.37 -34.94 47.19
CA GLY A 639 66.05 -35.55 48.34
C GLY A 639 65.98 -34.67 49.58
N ASP A 640 66.20 -33.36 49.44
CA ASP A 640 66.11 -32.39 50.55
C ASP A 640 64.68 -32.32 51.12
N ALA A 641 63.66 -32.36 50.26
CA ALA A 641 62.25 -32.44 50.65
C ALA A 641 61.93 -33.72 51.42
N LEU A 642 62.43 -34.87 50.94
CA LEU A 642 62.22 -36.19 51.56
C LEU A 642 62.91 -36.30 52.93
N LEU A 643 64.11 -35.73 53.06
CA LEU A 643 64.82 -35.67 54.34
C LEU A 643 64.03 -34.89 55.39
N LYS A 644 63.44 -33.74 55.01
CA LYS A 644 62.61 -32.92 55.92
C LYS A 644 61.36 -33.65 56.44
N VAL A 645 60.90 -34.71 55.77
CA VAL A 645 59.77 -35.57 56.20
C VAL A 645 60.25 -36.87 56.87
N GLY A 646 61.55 -37.04 57.09
CA GLY A 646 62.13 -38.21 57.77
C GLY A 646 62.29 -39.45 56.88
N LYS A 647 62.18 -39.30 55.56
CA LYS A 647 62.36 -40.39 54.59
C LYS A 647 63.81 -40.51 54.12
N GLU A 648 64.70 -40.84 55.06
CA GLU A 648 66.16 -40.80 54.86
C GLU A 648 66.64 -41.75 53.75
N THR A 649 66.04 -42.94 53.63
CA THR A 649 66.40 -43.94 52.61
C THR A 649 66.04 -43.49 51.19
N GLU A 650 64.83 -42.93 51.02
CA GLU A 650 64.38 -42.37 49.75
C GLU A 650 65.20 -41.13 49.37
N ALA A 651 65.53 -40.26 50.34
CA ALA A 651 66.38 -39.10 50.14
C ALA A 651 67.79 -39.48 49.64
N ALA A 652 68.42 -40.49 50.27
CA ALA A 652 69.73 -41.00 49.86
C ALA A 652 69.75 -41.53 48.42
N ILE A 653 68.66 -42.18 47.98
CA ILE A 653 68.51 -42.65 46.59
C ILE A 653 68.47 -41.45 45.64
N GLN A 654 67.68 -40.41 45.94
CA GLN A 654 67.55 -39.23 45.09
C GLN A 654 68.85 -38.43 44.99
N TRP A 655 69.57 -38.24 46.10
CA TRP A 655 70.88 -37.57 46.09
C TRP A 655 71.94 -38.36 45.31
N ARG A 656 71.95 -39.70 45.43
CA ARG A 656 72.85 -40.54 44.62
C ARG A 656 72.59 -40.38 43.12
N ILE A 657 71.31 -40.38 42.72
CA ILE A 657 70.91 -40.11 41.33
C ILE A 657 71.39 -38.71 40.90
N ALA A 658 71.20 -37.68 41.73
CA ALA A 658 71.69 -36.34 41.44
C ALA A 658 73.22 -36.29 41.26
N GLU A 659 73.98 -37.00 42.09
CA GLU A 659 75.44 -37.05 42.02
C GLU A 659 75.93 -37.77 40.74
N GLU A 660 75.30 -38.91 40.40
CA GLU A 660 75.59 -39.64 39.16
C GLU A 660 75.31 -38.79 37.91
N LEU A 661 74.18 -38.07 37.90
CA LEU A 661 73.82 -37.17 36.79
C LEU A 661 74.77 -35.96 36.69
N ARG A 662 75.32 -35.47 37.81
CA ARG A 662 76.36 -34.42 37.82
C ARG A 662 77.68 -34.93 37.24
N LYS A 663 78.09 -36.16 37.60
CA LYS A 663 79.31 -36.81 37.08
C LYS A 663 79.23 -37.07 35.58
N LYS A 664 78.04 -37.37 35.05
CA LYS A 664 77.80 -37.54 33.59
C LYS A 664 77.82 -36.22 32.79
N LYS A 665 77.75 -35.06 33.44
CA LYS A 665 77.70 -33.73 32.78
C LYS A 665 79.02 -32.95 32.81
N LYS A 666 79.99 -33.39 33.61
CA LYS A 666 81.39 -32.93 33.53
C LYS A 666 82.12 -33.77 32.49
#